data_AF-A0AAD7Z208-F1
#
_entry.id   AF-A0AAD7Z208-F1
#
_cell.length_a   1.000
_cell.length_b   1.000
_cell.length_c   1.000
_cell.angle_alpha   90.00
_cell.angle_beta   90.00
_cell.angle_gamma   90.00
#
_symmetry.space_group_name_H-M   'P 1'
#
loop_
_entity.id
_entity.type
_entity.pdbx_description
1 polymer ?
#
loop_
_entity_poly.entity_id
_entity_poly.type
_entity_poly.pdbx_seq_one_letter_code
_entity_poly.pdbx_strand_id
1 'polypeptide(L)'
;MIGLLLIATGTGGIKPCVAAFGGDQFRLPEENQLLQKFFSTFYCTVNLGGFMGMVVTPALRRSVMCFGDDACYALGFGFPALLVLLSIVIFVAGKPSYRIKQPRDNVTLKFIACAWHAIVRRIKYSPTTDGPPRSHWLDYAVDKYGEKLVADMKVVFSILYLYLPVPIFWSLFDQQGSRWTFQASRLRSEVFGVTLMPDQLQVMNPAMVLLMIPVCPGGAWPLLPDMPPLQKMFIGGMLASLAFVSAGILQIGIERSTLQVPGHRQTGLVIMNTLGCQVDVAIRGEGIATVEQHGTALMTPLPHKMLSITATSPENCAGRVMKKHMAKEEFKTIAGMFMPVVIGQNSDDQIGLYFMDPNPFVKSLTGKPKLKVVYVGETGPNKNVSIAVETEKRLSDIYYVSDDPVDHIGESAYMCLQPDKFRWRALSADGEMSGSGEGYLRAGGVYVLCLRERLGRLDAAVLHAPNPPNELHLAWIVPQYLLVSVAEIMFAVSGLEFSFTQAPKSMKTITIAAWYVSVAFGNLIVILVAQTKIFQSRATEFFVYAAMLAIAMLVFLWMAQDYQSRNIDADGSSSESRPLLHHRSKVISVHSMSTSSTRAFGGTGSSAASCLGVMERSRPAAWPQRAYVHLATPSTGEPNPTTLAQE
;
A
#
# COMPACT_ATOMS: atom_id res chain seq x y z
N MET A 1 19.06 -6.47 -12.84
CA MET A 1 18.21 -7.68 -12.69
C MET A 1 18.96 -8.85 -12.08
N ILE A 2 20.12 -9.25 -12.61
CA ILE A 2 20.93 -10.36 -12.05
C ILE A 2 21.20 -10.19 -10.54
N GLY A 3 21.62 -8.99 -10.11
CA GLY A 3 21.85 -8.73 -8.68
C GLY A 3 20.62 -8.92 -7.80
N LEU A 4 19.43 -8.50 -8.25
CA LEU A 4 18.18 -8.71 -7.52
C LEU A 4 17.80 -10.19 -7.43
N LEU A 5 18.05 -10.96 -8.50
CA LEU A 5 17.83 -12.41 -8.51
C LEU A 5 18.75 -13.12 -7.51
N LEU A 6 20.04 -12.77 -7.47
CA LEU A 6 20.98 -13.33 -6.49
C LEU A 6 20.59 -12.99 -5.04
N ILE A 7 20.18 -11.74 -4.78
CA ILE A 7 19.68 -11.32 -3.47
C ILE A 7 18.41 -12.11 -3.10
N ALA A 8 17.46 -12.26 -4.04
CA ALA A 8 16.24 -13.02 -3.80
C ALA A 8 16.52 -14.50 -3.49
N THR A 9 17.40 -15.15 -4.26
CA THR A 9 17.81 -16.54 -4.01
C THR A 9 18.52 -16.70 -2.67
N GLY A 10 19.49 -15.82 -2.36
CA GLY A 10 20.22 -15.87 -1.09
C GLY A 10 19.34 -15.62 0.12
N THR A 11 18.53 -14.55 0.10
CA THR A 11 17.61 -14.22 1.20
C THR A 11 16.52 -15.26 1.36
N GLY A 12 15.98 -15.80 0.27
CA GLY A 12 14.99 -16.87 0.27
C GLY A 12 15.51 -18.17 0.88
N GLY A 13 16.79 -18.50 0.65
CA GLY A 13 17.44 -19.67 1.26
C GLY A 13 17.75 -19.49 2.75
N ILE A 14 18.20 -18.31 3.16
CA ILE A 14 18.66 -18.04 4.54
C ILE A 14 17.47 -17.90 5.52
N LYS A 15 16.38 -17.22 5.12
CA LYS A 15 15.22 -16.93 5.97
C LYS A 15 14.66 -18.15 6.74
N PRO A 16 14.32 -19.29 6.10
CA PRO A 16 13.79 -20.45 6.81
C PRO A 16 14.85 -21.19 7.63
N CYS A 17 16.13 -21.07 7.27
CA CYS A 17 17.22 -21.81 7.91
C CYS A 17 17.71 -21.14 9.20
N VAL A 18 17.84 -19.81 9.24
CA VAL A 18 18.42 -19.11 10.40
C VAL A 18 17.55 -19.22 11.64
N ALA A 19 16.23 -19.01 11.50
CA ALA A 19 15.31 -19.12 12.62
C ALA A 19 15.24 -20.55 13.18
N ALA A 20 15.22 -21.55 12.30
CA ALA A 20 15.23 -22.96 12.69
C ALA A 20 16.56 -23.37 13.35
N PHE A 21 17.69 -23.00 12.75
CA PHE A 21 19.02 -23.31 13.27
C PHE A 21 19.29 -22.65 14.63
N GLY A 22 18.81 -21.41 14.83
CA GLY A 22 18.86 -20.72 16.12
C GLY A 22 18.03 -21.43 17.19
N GLY A 23 16.82 -21.87 16.85
CA GLY A 23 15.99 -22.66 17.76
C GLY A 23 16.59 -24.03 18.12
N ASP A 24 17.32 -24.66 17.19
CA ASP A 24 17.98 -25.95 17.40
C ASP A 24 19.13 -25.91 18.41
N GLN A 25 19.59 -24.73 18.82
CA GLN A 25 20.65 -24.59 19.82
C GLN A 25 20.17 -24.92 21.24
N PHE A 26 18.86 -24.84 21.50
CA PHE A 26 18.27 -25.06 22.82
C PHE A 26 17.82 -26.51 23.03
N ARG A 27 17.91 -27.01 24.27
CA ARG A 27 17.44 -28.35 24.70
C ARG A 27 15.98 -28.27 25.15
N LEU A 28 15.10 -28.90 24.40
CA LEU A 28 13.68 -29.04 24.79
C LEU A 28 13.45 -30.37 25.52
N PRO A 29 12.63 -30.41 26.59
CA PRO A 29 11.75 -29.34 27.10
C PRO A 29 12.38 -28.37 28.14
N GLU A 30 13.59 -28.65 28.65
CA GLU A 30 14.21 -27.93 29.79
C GLU A 30 14.43 -26.42 29.55
N GLU A 31 14.79 -26.01 28.32
CA GLU A 31 15.15 -24.62 27.99
C GLU A 31 14.02 -23.87 27.25
N ASN A 32 12.76 -24.27 27.42
CA ASN A 32 11.64 -23.70 26.66
C ASN A 32 11.44 -22.18 26.91
N GLN A 33 11.69 -21.70 28.13
CA GLN A 33 11.62 -20.27 28.46
C GLN A 33 12.74 -19.46 27.75
N LEU A 34 13.94 -20.03 27.63
CA LEU A 34 15.07 -19.41 26.94
C LEU A 34 14.81 -19.33 25.43
N LEU A 35 14.18 -20.37 24.86
CA LEU A 35 13.78 -20.41 23.46
C LEU A 35 12.77 -19.31 23.11
N GLN A 36 11.76 -19.09 23.96
CA GLN A 36 10.79 -18.00 23.79
C GLN A 36 11.48 -16.62 23.83
N LYS A 37 12.40 -16.41 24.79
CA LYS A 37 13.19 -15.17 24.88
C LYS A 37 14.07 -14.96 23.64
N PHE A 38 14.65 -16.02 23.09
CA PHE A 38 15.41 -15.97 21.84
C PHE A 38 14.55 -15.48 20.68
N PHE A 39 13.38 -16.07 20.45
CA PHE A 39 12.50 -15.67 19.34
C PHE A 39 11.98 -14.22 19.49
N SER A 40 11.67 -13.80 20.71
CA SER A 40 11.30 -12.40 20.99
C SER A 40 12.45 -11.43 20.67
N THR A 41 13.68 -11.75 21.11
CA THR A 41 14.88 -10.94 20.84
C THR A 41 15.22 -10.89 19.35
N PHE A 42 15.09 -12.03 18.66
CA PHE A 42 15.27 -12.14 17.21
C PHE A 42 14.30 -11.22 16.47
N TYR A 43 13.02 -11.27 16.82
CA TYR A 43 11.99 -10.43 16.22
C TYR A 43 12.25 -8.93 16.45
N CYS A 44 12.64 -8.54 17.66
CA CYS A 44 13.02 -7.16 17.99
C CYS A 44 14.20 -6.68 17.13
N THR A 45 15.23 -7.51 16.97
CA THR A 45 16.43 -7.17 16.19
C THR A 45 16.11 -7.03 14.70
N VAL A 46 15.21 -7.85 14.16
CA VAL A 46 14.74 -7.72 12.76
C VAL A 46 14.05 -6.38 12.54
N ASN A 47 13.13 -5.98 13.44
CA ASN A 47 12.42 -4.70 13.32
C ASN A 47 13.35 -3.50 13.51
N LEU A 48 14.27 -3.56 14.48
CA LEU A 48 15.27 -2.52 14.68
C LEU A 48 16.21 -2.40 13.48
N GLY A 49 16.67 -3.52 12.93
CA GLY A 49 17.50 -3.56 11.73
C GLY A 49 16.78 -3.00 10.50
N GLY A 50 15.49 -3.31 10.33
CA GLY A 50 14.64 -2.73 9.29
C GLY A 50 14.50 -1.22 9.42
N PHE A 51 14.18 -0.74 10.62
CA PHE A 51 14.09 0.69 10.94
C PHE A 51 15.41 1.42 10.65
N MET A 52 16.53 0.94 11.21
CA MET A 52 17.85 1.53 10.99
C MET A 52 18.26 1.49 9.53
N GLY A 53 18.01 0.38 8.83
CA GLY A 53 18.31 0.24 7.40
C GLY A 53 17.58 1.27 6.54
N MET A 54 16.30 1.51 6.82
CA MET A 54 15.47 2.48 6.10
C MET A 54 15.84 3.95 6.41
N VAL A 55 16.47 4.24 7.55
CA VAL A 55 16.95 5.60 7.90
C VAL A 55 18.37 5.84 7.39
N VAL A 56 19.30 4.92 7.70
CA VAL A 56 20.73 5.07 7.44
C VAL A 56 21.05 4.95 5.95
N THR A 57 20.42 4.02 5.22
CA THR A 57 20.76 3.79 3.80
C THR A 57 20.43 5.01 2.92
N PRO A 58 19.24 5.64 3.01
CA PRO A 58 18.96 6.87 2.27
C PRO A 58 19.81 8.05 2.72
N ALA A 59 20.16 8.14 4.01
CA ALA A 59 21.03 9.20 4.53
C ALA A 59 22.44 9.10 3.94
N LEU A 60 23.05 7.91 3.97
CA LEU A 60 24.36 7.64 3.35
C LEU A 60 24.34 7.90 1.85
N ARG A 61 23.29 7.47 1.15
CA ARG A 61 23.15 7.69 -0.29
C ARG A 61 23.17 9.18 -0.66
N ARG A 62 22.67 10.07 0.19
CA ARG A 62 22.62 11.52 -0.08
C ARG A 62 23.80 12.30 0.50
N SER A 63 24.58 11.73 1.41
CA SER A 63 25.68 12.45 2.06
C SER A 63 26.90 12.63 1.17
N VAL A 64 27.04 11.83 0.12
CA VAL A 64 28.18 11.87 -0.81
C VAL A 64 27.68 11.90 -2.25
N MET A 65 28.27 12.78 -3.06
CA MET A 65 28.11 12.78 -4.52
C MET A 65 29.08 11.77 -5.13
N CYS A 66 28.59 10.87 -5.98
CA CYS A 66 29.42 9.87 -6.64
C CYS A 66 29.11 9.87 -8.13
N PHE A 67 30.14 9.74 -8.97
CA PHE A 67 30.01 9.58 -10.43
C PHE A 67 29.25 10.73 -11.13
N GLY A 68 29.27 11.94 -10.57
CA GLY A 68 28.59 13.10 -11.13
C GLY A 68 27.08 13.18 -10.83
N ASP A 69 26.54 12.24 -10.05
CA ASP A 69 25.14 12.27 -9.60
C ASP A 69 25.02 12.83 -8.18
N ASP A 70 23.89 13.52 -7.91
CA ASP A 70 23.49 14.03 -6.58
C ASP A 70 23.26 12.93 -5.52
N ALA A 71 23.38 11.65 -5.89
CA ALA A 71 23.15 10.52 -4.99
C ALA A 71 24.09 9.34 -5.27
N CYS A 72 24.80 8.88 -4.23
CA CYS A 72 25.73 7.75 -4.32
C CYS A 72 25.04 6.40 -4.07
N TYR A 73 24.54 5.76 -5.13
CA TYR A 73 23.96 4.41 -5.04
C TYR A 73 24.98 3.34 -4.65
N ALA A 74 26.24 3.47 -5.07
CA ALA A 74 27.31 2.53 -4.72
C ALA A 74 27.50 2.43 -3.20
N LEU A 75 27.46 3.56 -2.49
CA LEU A 75 27.53 3.59 -1.03
C LEU A 75 26.25 3.01 -0.39
N GLY A 76 25.08 3.33 -0.95
CA GLY A 76 23.79 2.80 -0.47
C GLY A 76 23.67 1.27 -0.56
N PHE A 77 24.21 0.63 -1.61
CA PHE A 77 24.23 -0.83 -1.72
C PHE A 77 25.48 -1.48 -1.09
N GLY A 78 26.61 -0.78 -1.11
CA GLY A 78 27.88 -1.26 -0.55
C GLY A 78 27.85 -1.39 0.97
N PHE A 79 27.20 -0.45 1.68
CA PHE A 79 27.09 -0.51 3.13
C PHE A 79 26.35 -1.77 3.62
N PRO A 80 25.13 -2.10 3.15
CA PRO A 80 24.49 -3.37 3.49
C PRO A 80 25.30 -4.61 3.07
N ALA A 81 25.98 -4.57 1.92
CA ALA A 81 26.82 -5.69 1.48
C ALA A 81 27.97 -5.97 2.45
N LEU A 82 28.64 -4.93 2.97
CA LEU A 82 29.68 -5.07 3.99
C LEU A 82 29.14 -5.64 5.30
N LEU A 83 27.94 -5.22 5.73
CA LEU A 83 27.29 -5.78 6.93
C LEU A 83 26.96 -7.26 6.78
N VAL A 84 26.51 -7.69 5.59
CA VAL A 84 26.26 -9.12 5.30
C VAL A 84 27.57 -9.91 5.26
N LEU A 85 28.64 -9.37 4.70
CA LEU A 85 29.96 -10.03 4.73
C LEU A 85 30.45 -10.20 6.16
N LEU A 86 30.34 -9.16 6.99
CA LEU A 86 30.70 -9.20 8.39
C LEU A 86 29.86 -10.25 9.16
N SER A 87 28.55 -10.32 8.90
CA SER A 87 27.68 -11.30 9.56
C SER A 87 28.02 -12.73 9.17
N ILE A 88 28.41 -12.99 7.91
CA ILE A 88 28.90 -14.29 7.45
C ILE A 88 30.20 -14.65 8.17
N VAL A 89 31.15 -13.72 8.31
CA VAL A 89 32.41 -13.95 9.04
C VAL A 89 32.13 -14.33 10.49
N ILE A 90 31.25 -13.60 11.17
CA ILE A 90 30.85 -13.90 12.56
C ILE A 90 30.17 -15.26 12.65
N PHE A 91 29.25 -15.58 11.72
CA PHE A 91 28.55 -16.86 11.69
C PHE A 91 29.50 -18.04 11.47
N VAL A 92 30.47 -17.91 10.57
CA VAL A 92 31.48 -18.95 10.32
C VAL A 92 32.43 -19.09 11.51
N ALA A 93 32.83 -17.99 12.15
CA ALA A 93 33.65 -18.01 13.35
C ALA A 93 32.96 -18.72 14.54
N GLY A 94 31.63 -18.63 14.63
CA GLY A 94 30.83 -19.32 15.65
C GLY A 94 30.63 -20.83 15.43
N LYS A 95 31.04 -21.37 14.26
CA LYS A 95 30.84 -22.78 13.89
C LYS A 95 31.26 -23.80 14.97
N PRO A 96 32.40 -23.65 15.69
CA PRO A 96 32.80 -24.61 16.73
C PRO A 96 31.83 -24.70 17.92
N SER A 97 31.03 -23.65 18.15
CA SER A 97 30.10 -23.57 19.29
C SER A 97 28.69 -24.07 18.93
N TYR A 98 28.40 -24.32 17.66
CA TYR A 98 27.06 -24.68 17.22
C TYR A 98 26.76 -26.17 17.42
N ARG A 99 25.54 -26.44 17.90
CA ARG A 99 24.95 -27.78 17.91
C ARG A 99 24.35 -28.04 16.52
N ILE A 100 25.02 -28.87 15.73
CA ILE A 100 24.59 -29.22 14.37
C ILE A 100 23.84 -30.55 14.41
N LYS A 101 22.52 -30.51 14.11
CA LYS A 101 21.72 -31.72 13.95
C LYS A 101 21.98 -32.36 12.57
N GLN A 102 22.15 -33.68 12.54
CA GLN A 102 22.36 -34.39 11.27
C GLN A 102 21.04 -34.47 10.46
N PRO A 103 21.10 -34.31 9.13
CA PRO A 103 19.93 -34.43 8.26
C PRO A 103 19.42 -35.88 8.27
N ARG A 104 18.21 -36.12 8.80
CA ARG A 104 17.62 -37.47 8.88
C ARG A 104 17.01 -37.94 7.55
N ASP A 105 16.35 -37.06 6.79
CA ASP A 105 15.62 -37.40 5.56
C ASP A 105 15.13 -36.16 4.79
N ASN A 106 14.97 -36.28 3.47
CA ASN A 106 14.34 -35.23 2.64
C ASN A 106 12.81 -35.22 2.78
N VAL A 107 12.32 -34.62 3.87
CA VAL A 107 10.88 -34.56 4.19
C VAL A 107 10.08 -33.89 3.08
N THR A 108 10.59 -32.83 2.45
CA THR A 108 9.88 -32.11 1.37
C THR A 108 9.63 -33.00 0.14
N LEU A 109 10.64 -33.76 -0.29
CA LEU A 109 10.49 -34.69 -1.42
C LEU A 109 9.53 -35.83 -1.06
N LYS A 110 9.61 -36.38 0.15
CA LYS A 110 8.65 -37.39 0.63
C LYS A 110 7.24 -36.84 0.67
N PHE A 111 7.04 -35.60 1.10
CA PHE A 111 5.74 -34.92 1.14
C PHE A 111 5.13 -34.80 -0.26
N ILE A 112 5.89 -34.27 -1.23
CA ILE A 112 5.43 -34.10 -2.62
C ILE A 112 5.16 -35.47 -3.27
N ALA A 113 6.07 -36.44 -3.11
CA ALA A 113 5.92 -37.77 -3.69
C ALA A 113 4.73 -38.53 -3.09
N CYS A 114 4.51 -38.43 -1.78
CA CYS A 114 3.36 -39.03 -1.09
C CYS A 114 2.05 -38.39 -1.56
N ALA A 115 1.97 -37.06 -1.63
CA ALA A 115 0.79 -36.34 -2.11
C ALA A 115 0.48 -36.69 -3.58
N TRP A 116 1.50 -36.71 -4.43
CA TRP A 116 1.37 -37.11 -5.83
C TRP A 116 0.88 -38.55 -5.97
N HIS A 117 1.47 -39.48 -5.20
CA HIS A 117 1.06 -40.89 -5.21
C HIS A 117 -0.40 -41.07 -4.76
N ALA A 118 -0.82 -40.37 -3.70
CA ALA A 118 -2.20 -40.38 -3.23
C ALA A 118 -3.17 -39.86 -4.30
N ILE A 119 -2.84 -38.76 -4.99
CA ILE A 119 -3.67 -38.18 -6.06
C ILE A 119 -3.77 -39.13 -7.26
N VAL A 120 -2.64 -39.63 -7.77
CA VAL A 120 -2.61 -40.53 -8.92
C VAL A 120 -3.42 -41.80 -8.64
N ARG A 121 -3.28 -42.36 -7.44
CA ARG A 121 -4.03 -43.56 -7.07
C ARG A 121 -5.51 -43.29 -6.89
N ARG A 122 -5.90 -42.13 -6.34
CA ARG A 122 -7.29 -41.69 -6.26
C ARG A 122 -7.92 -41.50 -7.65
N ILE A 123 -7.17 -40.98 -8.62
CA ILE A 123 -7.66 -40.80 -10.00
C ILE A 123 -7.83 -42.14 -10.71
N LYS A 124 -6.93 -43.10 -10.45
CA LYS A 124 -6.99 -44.46 -11.02
C LYS A 124 -7.92 -45.42 -10.28
N TYR A 125 -8.42 -45.00 -9.11
CA TYR A 125 -9.26 -45.83 -8.25
C TYR A 125 -10.62 -46.06 -8.88
N SER A 126 -11.02 -47.32 -9.02
CA SER A 126 -12.38 -47.67 -9.43
C SER A 126 -13.14 -48.33 -8.28
N PRO A 127 -14.32 -47.79 -7.89
CA PRO A 127 -15.15 -48.38 -6.83
C PRO A 127 -15.58 -49.83 -7.10
N THR A 128 -15.53 -50.26 -8.37
CA THR A 128 -15.93 -51.61 -8.79
C THR A 128 -14.84 -52.66 -8.58
N THR A 129 -13.56 -52.27 -8.59
CA THR A 129 -12.41 -53.20 -8.49
C THR A 129 -11.68 -53.12 -7.16
N ASP A 130 -11.68 -51.94 -6.52
CA ASP A 130 -10.79 -51.65 -5.39
C ASP A 130 -11.52 -51.52 -4.03
N GLY A 131 -12.80 -51.90 -3.97
CA GLY A 131 -13.62 -51.89 -2.75
C GLY A 131 -14.27 -50.54 -2.44
N PRO A 132 -14.66 -50.25 -1.19
CA PRO A 132 -15.27 -48.98 -0.80
C PRO A 132 -14.23 -47.85 -0.67
N PRO A 133 -14.59 -46.59 -1.03
CA PRO A 133 -13.66 -45.47 -1.04
C PRO A 133 -13.12 -45.16 0.36
N ARG A 134 -11.83 -44.82 0.43
CA ARG A 134 -11.19 -44.36 1.68
C ARG A 134 -11.80 -43.03 2.13
N SER A 135 -11.84 -42.79 3.45
CA SER A 135 -12.48 -41.61 4.04
C SER A 135 -11.75 -40.29 3.74
N HIS A 136 -10.42 -40.31 3.64
CA HIS A 136 -9.63 -39.16 3.22
C HIS A 136 -8.79 -39.48 1.97
N TRP A 137 -8.63 -38.51 1.06
CA TRP A 137 -7.89 -38.68 -0.19
C TRP A 137 -6.41 -39.04 -0.01
N LEU A 138 -5.85 -38.73 1.16
CA LEU A 138 -4.46 -39.05 1.50
C LEU A 138 -4.26 -40.50 1.97
N ASP A 139 -5.35 -41.21 2.31
CA ASP A 139 -5.28 -42.59 2.80
C ASP A 139 -4.87 -43.59 1.71
N TYR A 140 -4.98 -43.19 0.44
CA TYR A 140 -4.51 -43.97 -0.70
C TYR A 140 -2.98 -44.11 -0.77
N ALA A 141 -2.22 -43.40 0.08
CA ALA A 141 -0.76 -43.50 0.16
C ALA A 141 -0.27 -44.26 1.41
N VAL A 142 -1.17 -44.72 2.29
CA VAL A 142 -0.81 -45.39 3.56
C VAL A 142 0.02 -46.65 3.33
N ASP A 143 -0.29 -47.40 2.28
CA ASP A 143 0.37 -48.67 1.97
C ASP A 143 1.84 -48.50 1.58
N LYS A 144 2.21 -47.39 0.93
CA LYS A 144 3.59 -47.10 0.50
C LYS A 144 4.38 -46.27 1.51
N TYR A 145 3.72 -45.33 2.20
CA TYR A 145 4.38 -44.30 3.00
C TYR A 145 4.11 -44.39 4.51
N GLY A 146 3.23 -45.29 4.94
CA GLY A 146 2.92 -45.57 6.34
C GLY A 146 1.89 -44.61 6.96
N GLU A 147 1.17 -45.09 7.97
CA GLU A 147 0.07 -44.36 8.62
C GLU A 147 0.52 -43.07 9.30
N LYS A 148 1.68 -43.10 9.99
CA LYS A 148 2.20 -41.93 10.72
C LYS A 148 2.47 -40.74 9.79
N LEU A 149 3.13 -40.99 8.66
CA LEU A 149 3.46 -39.94 7.70
C LEU A 149 2.19 -39.36 7.07
N VAL A 150 1.24 -40.21 6.69
CA VAL A 150 -0.05 -39.77 6.14
C VAL A 150 -0.85 -38.98 7.16
N ALA A 151 -0.86 -39.39 8.43
CA ALA A 151 -1.53 -38.66 9.52
C ALA A 151 -0.91 -37.27 9.72
N ASP A 152 0.42 -37.16 9.80
CA ASP A 152 1.13 -35.88 9.91
C ASP A 152 0.82 -34.97 8.70
N MET A 153 0.79 -35.52 7.48
CA MET A 153 0.46 -34.76 6.28
C MET A 153 -0.98 -34.26 6.26
N LYS A 154 -1.96 -35.02 6.80
CA LYS A 154 -3.34 -34.54 6.94
C LYS A 154 -3.39 -33.26 7.78
N VAL A 155 -2.62 -33.19 8.87
CA VAL A 155 -2.51 -31.97 9.69
C VAL A 155 -1.96 -30.80 8.87
N VAL A 156 -0.87 -31.02 8.13
CA VAL A 156 -0.27 -29.99 7.28
C VAL A 156 -1.26 -29.50 6.25
N PHE A 157 -1.98 -30.39 5.55
CA PHE A 157 -3.00 -30.00 4.58
C PHE A 157 -4.16 -29.20 5.20
N SER A 158 -4.56 -29.48 6.44
CA SER A 158 -5.55 -28.66 7.15
C SER A 158 -5.03 -27.24 7.43
N ILE A 159 -3.76 -27.08 7.76
CA ILE A 159 -3.14 -25.75 7.93
C ILE A 159 -3.03 -25.02 6.58
N LEU A 160 -2.60 -25.72 5.52
CA LEU A 160 -2.52 -25.17 4.16
C LEU A 160 -3.88 -24.74 3.64
N TYR A 161 -4.96 -25.45 4.00
CA TYR A 161 -6.31 -25.04 3.71
C TYR A 161 -6.64 -23.69 4.35
N LEU A 162 -6.32 -23.50 5.64
CA LEU A 162 -6.49 -22.20 6.32
C LEU A 162 -5.64 -21.07 5.74
N TYR A 163 -4.56 -21.39 5.01
CA TYR A 163 -3.75 -20.38 4.33
C TYR A 163 -4.36 -19.84 3.04
N LEU A 164 -5.42 -20.43 2.49
CA LEU A 164 -5.99 -19.98 1.21
C LEU A 164 -6.35 -18.47 1.18
N PRO A 165 -6.90 -17.87 2.26
CA PRO A 165 -7.17 -16.42 2.30
C PRO A 165 -5.95 -15.55 2.67
N VAL A 166 -4.86 -16.14 3.19
CA VAL A 166 -3.67 -15.42 3.69
C VAL A 166 -2.94 -14.62 2.59
N PRO A 167 -2.79 -15.09 1.34
CA PRO A 167 -2.22 -14.28 0.26
C PRO A 167 -2.92 -12.94 0.04
N ILE A 168 -4.24 -12.84 0.29
CA ILE A 168 -4.99 -11.59 0.15
C ILE A 168 -4.50 -10.58 1.18
N PHE A 169 -4.32 -10.98 2.43
CA PHE A 169 -3.75 -10.12 3.47
C PHE A 169 -2.37 -9.58 3.05
N TRP A 170 -1.46 -10.45 2.62
CA TRP A 170 -0.11 -10.04 2.20
C TRP A 170 -0.12 -9.13 0.97
N SER A 171 -1.00 -9.41 0.00
CA SER A 171 -1.15 -8.56 -1.19
C SER A 171 -1.54 -7.13 -0.84
N LEU A 172 -2.31 -6.93 0.23
CA LEU A 172 -2.71 -5.60 0.69
C LEU A 172 -1.64 -4.99 1.59
N PHE A 173 -1.11 -5.77 2.54
CA PHE A 173 -0.07 -5.31 3.44
C PHE A 173 1.14 -4.74 2.69
N ASP A 174 1.59 -5.41 1.64
CA ASP A 174 2.75 -4.98 0.85
C ASP A 174 2.49 -3.71 0.00
N GLN A 175 1.24 -3.24 -0.11
CA GLN A 175 0.94 -1.97 -0.79
C GLN A 175 1.44 -0.73 -0.03
N GLN A 176 1.76 -0.87 1.26
CA GLN A 176 2.36 0.22 2.03
C GLN A 176 3.69 0.71 1.43
N GLY A 177 4.42 -0.18 0.75
CA GLY A 177 5.68 0.14 0.08
C GLY A 177 5.53 0.74 -1.32
N SER A 178 4.30 0.83 -1.85
CA SER A 178 4.03 1.28 -3.21
C SER A 178 2.90 2.32 -3.26
N ARG A 179 1.64 1.90 -3.19
CA ARG A 179 0.47 2.78 -3.29
C ARG A 179 0.47 3.86 -2.22
N TRP A 180 0.84 3.53 -0.99
CA TRP A 180 0.89 4.51 0.10
C TRP A 180 2.07 5.48 -0.04
N THR A 181 3.21 5.01 -0.55
CA THR A 181 4.33 5.90 -0.93
C THR A 181 3.91 6.91 -2.01
N PHE A 182 3.13 6.48 -3.01
CA PHE A 182 2.57 7.40 -4.00
C PHE A 182 1.51 8.33 -3.42
N GLN A 183 0.67 7.86 -2.52
CA GLN A 183 -0.29 8.70 -1.80
C GLN A 183 0.43 9.79 -1.00
N ALA A 184 1.49 9.42 -0.29
CA ALA A 184 2.32 10.35 0.46
C ALA A 184 3.02 11.41 -0.39
N SER A 185 3.40 11.08 -1.63
CA SER A 185 3.95 12.07 -2.57
C SER A 185 3.00 13.22 -2.90
N ARG A 186 1.71 13.05 -2.59
CA ARG A 186 0.64 14.03 -2.78
C ARG A 186 0.25 14.76 -1.49
N LEU A 187 0.95 14.50 -0.40
CA LEU A 187 0.80 15.19 0.88
C LEU A 187 1.91 16.24 1.05
N ARG A 188 1.66 17.22 1.92
CA ARG A 188 2.63 18.23 2.34
C ARG A 188 3.64 17.57 3.27
N SER A 189 4.89 17.50 2.81
CA SER A 189 6.00 16.75 3.41
C SER A 189 6.72 17.45 4.57
N GLU A 190 6.32 18.67 4.93
CA GLU A 190 6.93 19.44 6.02
C GLU A 190 6.42 18.93 7.38
N VAL A 191 7.32 18.41 8.20
CA VAL A 191 7.03 17.99 9.57
C VAL A 191 8.08 18.61 10.48
N PHE A 192 7.68 19.48 11.41
CA PHE A 192 8.57 20.23 12.31
C PHE A 192 9.71 21.00 11.58
N GLY A 193 9.43 21.56 10.40
CA GLY A 193 10.43 22.29 9.59
C GLY A 193 11.39 21.40 8.80
N VAL A 194 11.27 20.07 8.89
CA VAL A 194 12.05 19.11 8.09
C VAL A 194 11.16 18.57 6.95
N THR A 195 11.71 18.55 5.74
CA THR A 195 11.03 17.97 4.57
C THR A 195 11.32 16.47 4.51
N LEU A 196 10.30 15.64 4.78
CA LEU A 196 10.38 14.18 4.68
C LEU A 196 10.08 13.71 3.25
N MET A 197 10.94 12.87 2.68
CA MET A 197 10.67 12.30 1.36
C MET A 197 9.65 11.16 1.45
N PRO A 198 8.80 10.95 0.43
CA PRO A 198 7.73 9.95 0.50
C PRO A 198 8.20 8.51 0.74
N ASP A 199 9.38 8.14 0.23
CA ASP A 199 10.00 6.83 0.42
C ASP A 199 10.42 6.57 1.88
N GLN A 200 10.78 7.62 2.62
CA GLN A 200 11.15 7.54 4.03
C GLN A 200 9.97 7.23 4.95
N LEU A 201 8.73 7.36 4.46
CA LEU A 201 7.54 7.00 5.24
C LEU A 201 7.36 5.51 5.45
N GLN A 202 8.05 4.67 4.67
CA GLN A 202 8.08 3.23 4.94
C GLN A 202 8.66 2.91 6.32
N VAL A 203 9.46 3.81 6.90
CA VAL A 203 9.98 3.74 8.28
C VAL A 203 8.85 3.74 9.32
N MET A 204 7.68 4.32 9.01
CA MET A 204 6.59 4.44 9.98
C MET A 204 6.11 3.08 10.48
N ASN A 205 5.97 2.08 9.61
CA ASN A 205 5.49 0.77 10.02
C ASN A 205 6.43 0.08 11.04
N PRO A 206 7.73 -0.15 10.76
CA PRO A 206 8.63 -0.74 11.75
C PRO A 206 8.80 0.15 13.00
N ALA A 207 8.71 1.49 12.88
CA ALA A 207 8.74 2.37 14.04
C ALA A 207 7.52 2.17 14.97
N MET A 208 6.32 2.08 14.40
CA MET A 208 5.08 1.83 15.13
C MET A 208 5.08 0.42 15.73
N VAL A 209 5.57 -0.57 15.00
CA VAL A 209 5.74 -1.94 15.50
C VAL A 209 6.71 -1.98 16.70
N LEU A 210 7.86 -1.29 16.63
CA LEU A 210 8.81 -1.19 17.74
C LEU A 210 8.21 -0.45 18.95
N LEU A 211 7.41 0.59 18.72
CA LEU A 211 6.68 1.31 19.76
C LEU A 211 5.62 0.42 20.43
N MET A 212 4.96 -0.46 19.66
CA MET A 212 3.83 -1.28 20.09
C MET A 212 4.18 -2.66 20.64
N ILE A 213 5.40 -3.17 20.45
CA ILE A 213 5.80 -4.51 20.92
C ILE A 213 6.46 -4.54 22.31
N PRO A 214 6.82 -3.38 22.88
CA PRO A 214 7.78 -3.26 23.98
C PRO A 214 9.05 -4.05 23.82
N VAL A 215 10.07 -3.29 23.46
CA VAL A 215 11.46 -3.62 23.69
C VAL A 215 11.61 -4.04 25.17
N CYS A 216 11.81 -5.34 25.42
CA CYS A 216 12.15 -5.99 26.70
C CYS A 216 10.96 -6.42 27.61
N PRO A 217 11.16 -7.47 28.45
CA PRO A 217 10.09 -8.22 29.09
C PRO A 217 9.24 -7.31 29.98
N GLY A 218 7.98 -7.09 29.59
CA GLY A 218 7.00 -6.37 30.42
C GLY A 218 6.09 -5.35 29.74
N GLY A 219 6.01 -5.24 28.40
CA GLY A 219 5.09 -4.27 27.80
C GLY A 219 4.12 -4.83 26.76
N ALA A 220 3.07 -4.02 26.51
CA ALA A 220 1.94 -4.02 25.55
C ALA A 220 1.23 -5.33 25.18
N TRP A 221 1.90 -6.47 25.16
CA TRP A 221 1.23 -7.77 25.24
C TRP A 221 0.19 -7.84 26.37
N PRO A 222 0.36 -7.16 27.54
CA PRO A 222 -0.70 -7.01 28.55
C PRO A 222 -1.95 -6.20 28.15
N LEU A 223 -1.98 -5.48 27.01
CA LEU A 223 -3.15 -4.70 26.58
C LEU A 223 -4.09 -5.48 25.65
N LEU A 224 -3.61 -6.57 25.03
CA LEU A 224 -4.47 -7.45 24.24
C LEU A 224 -4.94 -8.61 25.13
N PRO A 225 -6.25 -8.90 25.17
CA PRO A 225 -6.74 -10.05 25.93
C PRO A 225 -6.13 -11.36 25.39
N ASP A 226 -5.96 -12.34 26.28
CA ASP A 226 -5.48 -13.68 25.93
C ASP A 226 -6.48 -14.36 24.97
N MET A 227 -6.24 -14.15 23.67
CA MET A 227 -7.05 -14.68 22.59
C MET A 227 -6.31 -15.80 21.83
N PRO A 228 -7.02 -16.82 21.33
CA PRO A 228 -6.47 -17.83 20.43
C PRO A 228 -5.81 -17.20 19.18
N PRO A 229 -4.72 -17.79 18.66
CA PRO A 229 -4.00 -17.25 17.50
C PRO A 229 -4.88 -16.99 16.27
N LEU A 230 -5.83 -17.88 15.97
CA LEU A 230 -6.76 -17.72 14.82
C LEU A 230 -7.68 -16.50 14.98
N GLN A 231 -8.13 -16.19 16.21
CA GLN A 231 -8.94 -15.00 16.45
C GLN A 231 -8.10 -13.72 16.31
N LYS A 232 -6.85 -13.74 16.79
CA LYS A 232 -5.91 -12.64 16.59
C LYS A 232 -5.67 -12.38 15.09
N MET A 233 -5.51 -13.43 14.29
CA MET A 233 -5.41 -13.30 12.84
C MET A 233 -6.66 -12.66 12.23
N PHE A 234 -7.87 -13.12 12.60
CA PHE A 234 -9.10 -12.53 12.09
C PHE A 234 -9.20 -11.02 12.43
N ILE A 235 -8.98 -10.65 13.70
CA ILE A 235 -9.04 -9.25 14.13
C ILE A 235 -7.97 -8.42 13.41
N GLY A 236 -6.74 -8.94 13.30
CA GLY A 236 -5.66 -8.28 12.57
C GLY A 236 -6.04 -8.02 11.11
N GLY A 237 -6.63 -9.00 10.42
CA GLY A 237 -7.10 -8.82 9.05
C GLY A 237 -8.23 -7.79 8.92
N MET A 238 -9.18 -7.75 9.87
CA MET A 238 -10.22 -6.73 9.91
C MET A 238 -9.66 -5.32 10.17
N LEU A 239 -8.64 -5.20 11.03
CA LEU A 239 -7.93 -3.93 11.26
C LEU A 239 -7.18 -3.47 10.01
N ALA A 240 -6.53 -4.39 9.28
CA ALA A 240 -5.91 -4.07 8.00
C ALA A 240 -6.96 -3.59 6.97
N SER A 241 -8.16 -4.19 6.94
CA SER A 241 -9.26 -3.68 6.11
C SER A 241 -9.64 -2.24 6.49
N LEU A 242 -9.75 -1.93 7.78
CA LEU A 242 -10.00 -0.56 8.25
C LEU A 242 -8.87 0.41 7.89
N ALA A 243 -7.61 -0.04 7.87
CA ALA A 243 -6.49 0.77 7.40
C ALA A 243 -6.68 1.21 5.94
N PHE A 244 -7.19 0.32 5.08
CA PHE A 244 -7.51 0.65 3.68
C PHE A 244 -8.73 1.57 3.54
N VAL A 245 -9.73 1.44 4.41
CA VAL A 245 -10.84 2.43 4.48
C VAL A 245 -10.28 3.82 4.83
N SER A 246 -9.41 3.91 5.84
CA SER A 246 -8.73 5.16 6.20
C SER A 246 -7.91 5.72 5.02
N ALA A 247 -7.19 4.87 4.30
CA ALA A 247 -6.42 5.28 3.13
C ALA A 247 -7.32 5.78 1.99
N GLY A 248 -8.49 5.16 1.79
CA GLY A 248 -9.51 5.60 0.85
C GLY A 248 -10.07 6.98 1.21
N ILE A 249 -10.38 7.23 2.48
CA ILE A 249 -10.87 8.54 2.96
C ILE A 249 -9.81 9.62 2.72
N LEU A 250 -8.54 9.36 3.06
CA LEU A 250 -7.44 10.28 2.78
C LEU A 250 -7.30 10.55 1.28
N GLN A 251 -7.44 9.50 0.45
CA GLN A 251 -7.35 9.61 -0.99
C GLN A 251 -8.45 10.51 -1.58
N ILE A 252 -9.67 10.47 -1.05
CA ILE A 252 -10.74 11.41 -1.44
C ILE A 252 -10.32 12.86 -1.17
N GLY A 253 -9.72 13.12 -0.01
CA GLY A 253 -9.22 14.46 0.33
C GLY A 253 -8.13 14.94 -0.63
N ILE A 254 -7.20 14.06 -1.01
CA ILE A 254 -6.15 14.36 -1.99
C ILE A 254 -6.77 14.63 -3.37
N GLU A 255 -7.74 13.82 -3.79
CA GLU A 255 -8.40 13.98 -5.09
C GLU A 255 -9.20 15.29 -5.17
N ARG A 256 -9.80 15.75 -4.07
CA ARG A 256 -10.48 17.07 -4.02
C ARG A 256 -9.52 18.27 -4.08
N SER A 257 -8.30 18.13 -3.60
CA SER A 257 -7.30 19.21 -3.56
C SER A 257 -6.35 19.19 -4.76
N THR A 258 -6.59 18.33 -5.75
CA THR A 258 -5.74 18.21 -6.94
C THR A 258 -6.54 18.38 -8.22
N LEU A 259 -5.88 18.93 -9.24
CA LEU A 259 -6.48 19.07 -10.57
C LEU A 259 -6.82 17.66 -11.13
N GLN A 260 -8.11 17.42 -11.37
CA GLN A 260 -8.61 16.16 -11.93
C GLN A 260 -8.51 16.20 -13.45
N VAL A 261 -7.73 15.27 -14.02
CA VAL A 261 -7.55 15.18 -15.48
C VAL A 261 -8.88 14.77 -16.13
N PRO A 262 -9.30 15.41 -17.24
CA PRO A 262 -10.53 15.09 -17.94
C PRO A 262 -10.58 13.61 -18.40
N GLY A 263 -11.78 13.04 -18.45
CA GLY A 263 -11.99 11.67 -18.93
C GLY A 263 -11.84 11.50 -20.45
N HIS A 264 -11.96 10.27 -20.96
CA HIS A 264 -11.72 9.89 -22.36
C HIS A 264 -12.58 10.60 -23.44
N ARG A 265 -13.61 11.36 -23.07
CA ARG A 265 -14.46 12.16 -23.98
C ARG A 265 -14.58 13.64 -23.58
N GLN A 266 -13.78 14.05 -22.59
CA GLN A 266 -13.80 15.38 -22.03
C GLN A 266 -12.43 16.02 -22.22
N THR A 267 -12.42 17.34 -22.20
CA THR A 267 -11.23 18.19 -22.20
C THR A 267 -11.40 19.21 -21.07
N GLY A 268 -10.34 19.94 -20.77
CA GLY A 268 -10.41 21.11 -19.91
C GLY A 268 -9.69 22.30 -20.52
N LEU A 269 -9.99 23.49 -20.02
CA LEU A 269 -9.26 24.70 -20.36
C LEU A 269 -8.59 25.24 -19.10
N VAL A 270 -7.29 25.50 -19.16
CA VAL A 270 -6.54 26.21 -18.11
C VAL A 270 -6.23 27.59 -18.64
N ILE A 271 -6.76 28.63 -18.01
CA ILE A 271 -6.59 30.01 -18.43
C ILE A 271 -5.61 30.69 -17.48
N MET A 272 -4.54 31.27 -18.01
CA MET A 272 -3.51 31.98 -17.27
C MET A 272 -3.53 33.45 -17.66
N ASN A 273 -3.96 34.31 -16.73
CA ASN A 273 -4.03 35.74 -16.99
C ASN A 273 -2.70 36.42 -16.64
N THR A 274 -1.97 36.94 -17.62
CA THR A 274 -0.73 37.71 -17.36
C THR A 274 -0.98 39.20 -17.16
N LEU A 275 -2.21 39.68 -17.37
CA LEU A 275 -2.56 41.09 -17.30
C LEU A 275 -2.73 41.58 -15.86
N GLY A 276 -2.45 42.87 -15.67
CA GLY A 276 -2.66 43.60 -14.44
C GLY A 276 -4.13 43.97 -14.17
N CYS A 277 -5.08 43.20 -14.68
CA CYS A 277 -6.52 43.44 -14.53
C CYS A 277 -7.29 42.12 -14.63
N GLN A 278 -8.55 42.12 -14.19
CA GLN A 278 -9.47 41.00 -14.34
C GLN A 278 -9.89 40.83 -15.81
N VAL A 279 -10.04 39.59 -16.28
CA VAL A 279 -10.44 39.27 -17.66
C VAL A 279 -11.58 38.25 -17.65
N ASP A 280 -12.62 38.52 -18.42
CA ASP A 280 -13.73 37.60 -18.62
C ASP A 280 -13.51 36.73 -19.85
N VAL A 281 -13.58 35.41 -19.66
CA VAL A 281 -13.36 34.43 -20.72
C VAL A 281 -14.62 33.63 -20.95
N ALA A 282 -15.23 33.82 -22.11
CA ALA A 282 -16.42 33.11 -22.54
C ALA A 282 -16.06 31.98 -23.50
N ILE A 283 -16.64 30.79 -23.28
CA ILE A 283 -16.67 29.71 -24.28
C ILE A 283 -18.09 29.61 -24.83
N ARG A 284 -18.21 29.70 -26.15
CA ARG A 284 -19.53 29.71 -26.83
C ARG A 284 -20.34 28.46 -26.45
N GLY A 285 -21.43 28.67 -25.72
CA GLY A 285 -22.38 27.63 -25.33
C GLY A 285 -22.02 26.83 -24.07
N GLU A 286 -20.90 27.13 -23.40
CA GLU A 286 -20.45 26.38 -22.21
C GLU A 286 -20.39 27.27 -20.94
N GLY A 287 -20.19 28.58 -21.08
CA GLY A 287 -20.23 29.53 -19.96
C GLY A 287 -19.16 30.62 -20.01
N ILE A 288 -19.04 31.38 -18.93
CA ILE A 288 -18.05 32.45 -18.74
C ILE A 288 -17.25 32.14 -17.47
N ALA A 289 -15.93 32.28 -17.54
CA ALA A 289 -15.03 32.23 -16.40
C ALA A 289 -14.31 33.57 -16.25
N THR A 290 -14.46 34.19 -15.09
CA THR A 290 -13.76 35.42 -14.74
C THR A 290 -12.41 35.08 -14.13
N VAL A 291 -11.34 35.64 -14.68
CA VAL A 291 -9.97 35.38 -14.26
C VAL A 291 -9.41 36.64 -13.61
N GLU A 292 -9.11 36.55 -12.32
CA GLU A 292 -8.50 37.63 -11.55
C GLU A 292 -7.17 38.09 -12.15
N GLN A 293 -6.75 39.31 -11.78
CA GLN A 293 -5.45 39.85 -12.15
C GLN A 293 -4.32 38.88 -11.76
N HIS A 294 -3.43 38.58 -12.71
CA HIS A 294 -2.34 37.60 -12.52
C HIS A 294 -2.81 36.20 -12.08
N GLY A 295 -4.11 35.91 -12.21
CA GLY A 295 -4.77 34.71 -11.72
C GLY A 295 -4.74 33.55 -12.72
N THR A 296 -5.20 32.40 -12.24
CA THR A 296 -5.42 31.20 -13.07
C THR A 296 -6.85 30.73 -12.88
N ALA A 297 -7.55 30.42 -13.96
CA ALA A 297 -8.89 29.84 -13.92
C ALA A 297 -8.93 28.50 -14.64
N LEU A 298 -9.89 27.66 -14.24
CA LEU A 298 -10.11 26.34 -14.81
C LEU A 298 -11.55 26.23 -15.30
N MET A 299 -11.72 25.82 -16.55
CA MET A 299 -13.03 25.46 -17.09
C MET A 299 -13.07 23.95 -17.40
N THR A 300 -13.77 23.21 -16.55
CA THR A 300 -13.99 21.76 -16.69
C THR A 300 -15.33 21.33 -16.11
N PRO A 301 -15.94 20.27 -16.65
CA PRO A 301 -15.54 19.54 -17.86
C PRO A 301 -16.03 20.26 -19.13
N LEU A 302 -15.25 20.17 -20.21
CA LEU A 302 -15.66 20.64 -21.54
C LEU A 302 -15.78 19.46 -22.51
N PRO A 303 -16.67 19.51 -23.51
CA PRO A 303 -16.77 18.48 -24.53
C PRO A 303 -15.59 18.53 -25.50
N HIS A 304 -15.12 17.35 -25.93
CA HIS A 304 -14.11 17.25 -26.99
C HIS A 304 -14.74 17.58 -28.36
N LYS A 305 -14.72 18.87 -28.71
CA LYS A 305 -15.16 19.41 -30.01
C LYS A 305 -14.31 20.64 -30.38
N MET A 306 -14.59 21.24 -31.52
CA MET A 306 -14.07 22.57 -31.86
C MET A 306 -14.77 23.60 -30.97
N LEU A 307 -14.00 24.39 -30.24
CA LEU A 307 -14.51 25.40 -29.31
C LEU A 307 -14.09 26.79 -29.77
N SER A 308 -14.96 27.78 -29.54
CA SER A 308 -14.66 29.19 -29.74
C SER A 308 -14.56 29.87 -28.38
N ILE A 309 -13.38 30.42 -28.11
CA ILE A 309 -13.06 31.17 -26.89
C ILE A 309 -13.07 32.66 -27.20
N THR A 310 -13.60 33.46 -26.29
CA THR A 310 -13.60 34.92 -26.36
C THR A 310 -13.13 35.47 -25.03
N ALA A 311 -12.04 36.24 -25.02
CA ALA A 311 -11.54 36.91 -23.83
C ALA A 311 -11.80 38.43 -23.94
N THR A 312 -12.31 39.01 -22.86
CA THR A 312 -12.68 40.42 -22.77
C THR A 312 -12.01 41.05 -21.56
N SER A 313 -11.21 42.09 -21.78
CA SER A 313 -10.62 42.90 -20.71
C SER A 313 -11.39 44.21 -20.53
N PRO A 314 -11.27 44.88 -19.37
CA PRO A 314 -11.62 46.29 -19.23
C PRO A 314 -10.85 47.15 -20.24
N GLU A 315 -11.44 48.29 -20.63
CA GLU A 315 -10.78 49.27 -21.50
C GLU A 315 -9.50 49.83 -20.85
N ASN A 316 -9.55 50.07 -19.54
CA ASN A 316 -8.39 50.44 -18.73
C ASN A 316 -7.81 49.19 -18.07
N CYS A 317 -6.79 48.59 -18.68
CA CYS A 317 -6.12 47.41 -18.17
C CYS A 317 -4.60 47.59 -18.22
N ALA A 318 -3.88 47.03 -17.23
CA ALA A 318 -2.41 47.13 -17.16
C ALA A 318 -1.89 48.60 -17.19
N GLY A 319 -2.66 49.54 -16.61
CA GLY A 319 -2.29 50.95 -16.54
C GLY A 319 -2.37 51.71 -17.87
N ARG A 320 -3.01 51.14 -18.92
CA ARG A 320 -3.17 51.76 -20.24
C ARG A 320 -4.57 51.50 -20.82
N VAL A 321 -4.92 52.26 -21.86
CA VAL A 321 -6.15 52.06 -22.64
C VAL A 321 -5.89 51.01 -23.72
N MET A 322 -6.65 49.91 -23.68
CA MET A 322 -6.59 48.83 -24.67
C MET A 322 -7.22 49.31 -26.00
N LYS A 323 -6.48 49.23 -27.11
CA LYS A 323 -7.04 49.56 -28.44
C LYS A 323 -8.12 48.56 -28.86
N LYS A 324 -7.90 47.28 -28.50
CA LYS A 324 -8.86 46.20 -28.68
C LYS A 324 -8.91 45.39 -27.40
N HIS A 325 -10.06 45.45 -26.73
CA HIS A 325 -10.28 44.83 -25.43
C HIS A 325 -10.97 43.46 -25.54
N MET A 326 -11.16 42.93 -26.76
CA MET A 326 -11.78 41.63 -27.01
C MET A 326 -10.98 40.83 -28.05
N ALA A 327 -10.59 39.60 -27.71
CA ALA A 327 -9.99 38.62 -28.62
C ALA A 327 -10.86 37.38 -28.72
N LYS A 328 -10.92 36.79 -29.92
CA LYS A 328 -11.72 35.60 -30.18
C LYS A 328 -10.93 34.65 -31.07
N GLU A 329 -10.85 33.39 -30.67
CA GLU A 329 -10.14 32.33 -31.38
C GLU A 329 -10.96 31.04 -31.41
N GLU A 330 -10.69 30.19 -32.40
CA GLU A 330 -11.25 28.84 -32.50
C GLU A 330 -10.14 27.80 -32.44
N PHE A 331 -10.32 26.76 -31.64
CA PHE A 331 -9.30 25.74 -31.46
C PHE A 331 -9.91 24.34 -31.37
N LYS A 332 -9.10 23.36 -31.76
CA LYS A 332 -9.44 21.94 -31.65
C LYS A 332 -8.95 21.43 -30.29
N THR A 333 -9.86 20.87 -29.52
CA THR A 333 -9.55 20.27 -28.21
C THR A 333 -8.90 18.90 -28.36
N ILE A 334 -8.28 18.38 -27.30
CA ILE A 334 -7.78 16.99 -27.24
C ILE A 334 -8.42 16.28 -26.04
N ALA A 335 -9.00 15.10 -26.29
CA ALA A 335 -9.61 14.31 -25.22
C ALA A 335 -8.57 13.87 -24.18
N GLY A 336 -8.93 13.97 -22.89
CA GLY A 336 -8.07 13.56 -21.78
C GLY A 336 -6.91 14.51 -21.45
N MET A 337 -6.89 15.72 -22.04
CA MET A 337 -5.87 16.74 -21.78
C MET A 337 -6.53 18.08 -21.43
N PHE A 338 -5.75 18.98 -20.83
CA PHE A 338 -6.13 20.38 -20.75
C PHE A 338 -5.50 21.16 -21.91
N MET A 339 -6.26 22.09 -22.45
CA MET A 339 -5.78 23.11 -23.37
C MET A 339 -5.38 24.33 -22.52
N PRO A 340 -4.08 24.66 -22.39
CA PRO A 340 -3.67 25.84 -21.64
C PRO A 340 -3.67 27.06 -22.56
N VAL A 341 -4.19 28.18 -22.05
CA VAL A 341 -4.26 29.45 -22.77
C VAL A 341 -3.69 30.54 -21.90
N VAL A 342 -2.68 31.23 -22.41
CA VAL A 342 -2.09 32.40 -21.78
C VAL A 342 -2.75 33.63 -22.38
N ILE A 343 -3.32 34.48 -21.52
CA ILE A 343 -3.90 35.76 -21.91
C ILE A 343 -2.83 36.83 -21.69
N GLY A 344 -2.53 37.57 -22.74
CA GLY A 344 -1.55 38.64 -22.70
C GLY A 344 -2.00 39.87 -23.49
N GLN A 345 -1.11 40.85 -23.54
CA GLN A 345 -1.26 42.04 -24.37
C GLN A 345 -0.12 42.04 -25.39
N ASN A 346 -0.44 42.35 -26.64
CA ASN A 346 0.56 42.45 -27.69
C ASN A 346 1.18 43.86 -27.79
N SER A 347 2.12 44.02 -28.73
CA SER A 347 2.81 45.29 -28.98
C SER A 347 1.87 46.45 -29.35
N ASP A 348 0.75 46.12 -30.02
CA ASP A 348 -0.27 47.05 -30.51
C ASP A 348 -1.32 47.48 -29.47
N ASP A 349 -1.15 47.13 -28.19
CA ASP A 349 -2.14 47.36 -27.11
C ASP A 349 -3.46 46.59 -27.29
N GLN A 350 -3.41 45.42 -27.92
CA GLN A 350 -4.55 44.52 -28.09
C GLN A 350 -4.41 43.30 -27.17
N ILE A 351 -5.54 42.79 -26.69
CA ILE A 351 -5.56 41.51 -25.95
C ILE A 351 -5.27 40.36 -26.93
N GLY A 352 -4.42 39.42 -26.51
CA GLY A 352 -4.02 38.25 -27.28
C GLY A 352 -4.26 36.95 -26.52
N LEU A 353 -4.58 35.88 -27.27
CA LEU A 353 -4.76 34.52 -26.77
C LEU A 353 -3.64 33.64 -27.31
N TYR A 354 -2.76 33.17 -26.43
CA TYR A 354 -1.62 32.34 -26.80
C TYR A 354 -1.84 30.92 -26.29
N PHE A 355 -1.97 29.96 -27.21
CA PHE A 355 -2.25 28.57 -26.87
C PHE A 355 -0.94 27.81 -26.63
N MET A 356 -0.93 27.04 -25.55
CA MET A 356 0.17 26.12 -25.26
C MET A 356 -0.15 24.71 -25.75
N ASP A 357 0.89 23.88 -25.80
CA ASP A 357 0.76 22.45 -26.04
C ASP A 357 -0.19 21.79 -25.02
N PRO A 358 -1.12 20.93 -25.49
CA PRO A 358 -2.06 20.22 -24.63
C PRO A 358 -1.35 19.44 -23.53
N ASN A 359 -1.78 19.64 -22.28
CA ASN A 359 -1.06 19.10 -21.13
C ASN A 359 -2.00 18.57 -20.04
N PRO A 360 -1.75 17.40 -19.45
CA PRO A 360 -2.54 16.89 -18.33
C PRO A 360 -2.13 17.48 -16.96
N PHE A 361 -1.08 18.32 -16.88
CA PHE A 361 -0.58 18.96 -15.65
C PHE A 361 -0.34 17.97 -14.49
N VAL A 362 0.21 16.80 -14.81
CA VAL A 362 0.39 15.71 -13.84
C VAL A 362 1.55 16.04 -12.88
N LYS A 363 1.25 16.12 -11.57
CA LYS A 363 2.29 16.28 -10.53
C LYS A 363 3.33 15.16 -10.60
N SER A 364 4.54 15.44 -10.14
CA SER A 364 5.63 14.45 -10.08
C SER A 364 5.25 13.22 -9.22
N LEU A 365 5.83 12.06 -9.55
CA LEU A 365 5.73 10.85 -8.73
C LEU A 365 6.56 10.95 -7.44
N THR A 366 7.60 11.79 -7.44
CA THR A 366 8.50 11.98 -6.30
C THR A 366 8.02 13.05 -5.32
N GLY A 367 6.92 13.75 -5.62
CA GLY A 367 6.43 14.88 -4.83
C GLY A 367 7.20 16.20 -5.06
N LYS A 368 8.24 16.21 -5.90
CA LYS A 368 8.95 17.43 -6.29
C LYS A 368 8.05 18.36 -7.13
N PRO A 369 8.15 19.70 -6.96
CA PRO A 369 7.50 20.65 -7.84
C PRO A 369 8.03 20.54 -9.27
N LYS A 370 7.14 20.82 -10.23
CA LYS A 370 7.49 20.97 -11.64
C LYS A 370 7.36 22.43 -12.03
N LEU A 371 8.32 22.94 -12.77
CA LEU A 371 8.29 24.28 -13.35
C LEU A 371 8.43 24.17 -14.87
N LYS A 372 7.52 24.81 -15.60
CA LYS A 372 7.69 25.09 -17.03
C LYS A 372 7.83 26.59 -17.18
N VAL A 373 8.70 27.03 -18.09
CA VAL A 373 8.83 28.42 -18.47
C VAL A 373 8.13 28.61 -19.81
N VAL A 374 7.32 29.65 -19.90
CA VAL A 374 6.61 30.06 -21.10
C VAL A 374 7.00 31.49 -21.41
N TYR A 375 7.43 31.72 -22.64
CA TYR A 375 7.79 33.04 -23.12
C TYR A 375 6.80 33.46 -24.20
N VAL A 376 6.15 34.60 -24.02
CA VAL A 376 5.20 35.18 -24.98
C VAL A 376 5.83 36.46 -25.52
N GLY A 377 6.08 36.50 -26.83
CA GLY A 377 6.76 37.62 -27.48
C GLY A 377 6.31 37.82 -28.93
N GLU A 378 6.00 39.07 -29.27
CA GLU A 378 5.70 39.48 -30.63
C GLU A 378 6.75 40.50 -31.07
N THR A 379 7.80 40.01 -31.73
CA THR A 379 8.78 40.80 -32.51
C THR A 379 9.45 41.97 -31.77
N GLY A 380 10.64 41.70 -31.23
CA GLY A 380 11.59 42.69 -30.72
C GLY A 380 13.04 42.29 -31.05
N PRO A 381 14.05 43.13 -30.73
CA PRO A 381 15.48 42.84 -30.97
C PRO A 381 16.00 41.60 -30.20
N ASN A 382 15.24 41.09 -29.24
CA ASN A 382 15.55 39.89 -28.47
C ASN A 382 15.23 38.60 -29.24
N LYS A 383 15.88 38.44 -30.38
CA LYS A 383 16.09 37.13 -31.01
C LYS A 383 16.96 36.30 -30.09
N ASN A 384 16.71 35.00 -29.94
CA ASN A 384 17.49 34.11 -29.04
C ASN A 384 17.56 34.55 -27.56
N VAL A 385 16.42 34.60 -26.85
CA VAL A 385 16.40 34.80 -25.39
C VAL A 385 16.78 33.51 -24.67
N SER A 386 17.72 33.61 -23.73
CA SER A 386 18.05 32.53 -22.80
C SER A 386 17.51 32.83 -21.41
N ILE A 387 16.76 31.88 -20.83
CA ILE A 387 16.18 32.01 -19.50
C ILE A 387 16.88 31.03 -18.58
N ALA A 388 17.67 31.57 -17.66
CA ALA A 388 18.35 30.81 -16.63
C ALA A 388 17.46 30.73 -15.38
N VAL A 389 17.19 29.50 -14.92
CA VAL A 389 16.49 29.25 -13.64
C VAL A 389 17.49 28.66 -12.66
N GLU A 390 17.77 29.41 -11.59
CA GLU A 390 18.74 29.07 -10.55
C GLU A 390 18.02 28.72 -9.24
N THR A 391 18.43 27.64 -8.59
CA THR A 391 18.04 27.31 -7.20
C THR A 391 19.21 27.49 -6.25
N GLU A 392 18.97 27.67 -4.95
CA GLU A 392 20.05 27.82 -3.94
C GLU A 392 21.06 26.65 -3.96
N LYS A 393 20.63 25.47 -4.43
CA LYS A 393 21.45 24.27 -4.58
C LYS A 393 22.19 24.18 -5.93
N ARG A 394 22.40 25.32 -6.62
CA ARG A 394 23.21 25.47 -7.85
C ARG A 394 22.73 24.75 -9.12
N LEU A 395 21.49 24.26 -9.19
CA LEU A 395 20.92 23.84 -10.48
C LEU A 395 20.59 25.10 -11.28
N SER A 396 21.30 25.32 -12.40
CA SER A 396 20.99 26.30 -13.44
C SER A 396 20.58 25.53 -14.70
N ASP A 397 19.31 25.61 -15.08
CA ASP A 397 18.87 25.16 -16.41
C ASP A 397 18.65 26.40 -17.28
N ILE A 398 18.99 26.28 -18.57
CA ILE A 398 18.93 27.39 -19.53
C ILE A 398 17.98 26.98 -20.64
N TYR A 399 16.87 27.71 -20.75
CA TYR A 399 15.91 27.54 -21.82
C TYR A 399 16.16 28.57 -22.92
N TYR A 400 16.16 28.12 -24.19
CA TYR A 400 16.39 28.96 -25.36
C TYR A 400 15.11 29.10 -26.17
N VAL A 401 14.76 30.33 -26.55
CA VAL A 401 13.65 30.64 -27.45
C VAL A 401 14.21 30.81 -28.88
N SER A 402 13.75 30.00 -29.83
CA SER A 402 14.21 30.00 -31.24
C SER A 402 13.70 31.21 -32.04
N ASP A 403 14.41 31.53 -33.12
CA ASP A 403 14.13 32.63 -34.06
C ASP A 403 13.02 32.32 -35.09
N ASP A 404 12.52 31.08 -35.14
CA ASP A 404 11.50 30.68 -36.11
C ASP A 404 10.09 31.18 -35.68
N PRO A 405 9.29 31.75 -36.60
CA PRO A 405 7.96 32.24 -36.29
C PRO A 405 7.00 31.06 -36.21
N VAL A 406 7.02 30.34 -35.08
CA VAL A 406 6.12 29.19 -34.92
C VAL A 406 4.78 29.63 -34.34
N ASP A 407 4.68 30.40 -33.25
CA ASP A 407 3.35 30.81 -32.71
C ASP A 407 3.39 31.99 -31.70
N HIS A 408 4.39 32.89 -31.76
CA HIS A 408 4.59 33.99 -30.77
C HIS A 408 4.69 33.53 -29.29
N ILE A 409 4.76 32.22 -29.06
CA ILE A 409 4.90 31.55 -27.76
C ILE A 409 6.03 30.51 -27.85
N GLY A 410 6.90 30.50 -26.84
CA GLY A 410 7.94 29.49 -26.65
C GLY A 410 7.73 28.76 -25.33
N GLU A 411 7.80 27.43 -25.35
CA GLU A 411 7.63 26.57 -24.17
C GLU A 411 8.86 25.74 -23.85
N SER A 412 9.26 25.74 -22.58
CA SER A 412 10.29 24.82 -22.09
C SER A 412 9.72 23.42 -21.79
N ALA A 413 10.60 22.42 -21.70
CA ALA A 413 10.26 21.19 -21.01
C ALA A 413 10.01 21.46 -19.51
N TYR A 414 9.28 20.55 -18.84
CA TYR A 414 9.10 20.64 -17.39
C TYR A 414 10.38 20.26 -16.66
N MET A 415 10.83 21.16 -15.80
CA MET A 415 11.95 20.98 -14.90
C MET A 415 11.43 20.48 -13.54
N CYS A 416 12.01 19.40 -13.00
CA CYS A 416 11.71 18.95 -11.64
C CYS A 416 12.69 19.57 -10.65
N LEU A 417 12.23 20.54 -9.87
CA LEU A 417 13.06 21.29 -8.93
C LEU A 417 12.85 20.81 -7.49
N GLN A 418 13.75 21.18 -6.58
CA GLN A 418 13.50 20.99 -5.15
C GLN A 418 12.51 22.05 -4.67
N PRO A 419 11.66 21.75 -3.66
CA PRO A 419 10.81 22.77 -3.04
C PRO A 419 11.70 23.80 -2.34
N ASP A 420 11.78 25.00 -2.91
CA ASP A 420 12.48 26.14 -2.32
C ASP A 420 12.23 27.43 -3.13
N LYS A 421 12.88 28.53 -2.72
CA LYS A 421 13.06 29.72 -3.54
C LYS A 421 13.89 29.41 -4.77
N PHE A 422 13.48 29.97 -5.90
CA PHE A 422 14.24 29.97 -7.14
C PHE A 422 14.34 31.40 -7.66
N ARG A 423 15.42 31.67 -8.39
CA ARG A 423 15.64 32.91 -9.12
C ARG A 423 15.61 32.60 -10.60
N TRP A 424 15.07 33.51 -11.39
CA TRP A 424 15.14 33.44 -12.83
C TRP A 424 15.77 34.70 -13.40
N ARG A 425 16.51 34.56 -14.50
CA ARG A 425 17.08 35.66 -15.28
C ARG A 425 16.82 35.42 -16.75
N ALA A 426 16.32 36.42 -17.45
CA ALA A 426 16.19 36.43 -18.90
C ALA A 426 17.33 37.26 -19.50
N LEU A 427 18.08 36.66 -20.41
CA LEU A 427 19.22 37.23 -21.09
C LEU A 427 18.90 37.31 -22.58
N SER A 428 19.15 38.47 -23.19
CA SER A 428 19.07 38.65 -24.64
C SER A 428 20.23 37.93 -25.36
N ALA A 429 20.19 37.86 -26.70
CA ALA A 429 21.28 37.30 -27.53
C ALA A 429 22.64 37.92 -27.22
N ASP A 430 22.67 39.22 -26.92
CA ASP A 430 23.90 39.97 -26.61
C ASP A 430 24.41 39.73 -25.17
N GLY A 431 23.71 38.89 -24.39
CA GLY A 431 24.02 38.62 -22.98
C GLY A 431 23.53 39.71 -22.01
N GLU A 432 22.86 40.75 -22.50
CA GLU A 432 22.23 41.76 -21.64
C GLU A 432 21.02 41.20 -20.90
N MET A 433 20.88 41.57 -19.62
CA MET A 433 19.77 41.13 -18.79
C MET A 433 18.49 41.89 -19.16
N SER A 434 17.55 41.19 -19.80
CA SER A 434 16.23 41.74 -20.15
C SER A 434 15.27 41.76 -18.96
N GLY A 435 15.49 40.93 -17.94
CA GLY A 435 14.70 40.91 -16.72
C GLY A 435 15.14 39.83 -15.74
N SER A 436 14.74 39.97 -14.48
CA SER A 436 14.98 38.96 -13.44
C SER A 436 13.91 38.99 -12.38
N GLY A 437 13.78 37.90 -11.63
CA GLY A 437 12.85 37.82 -10.52
C GLY A 437 13.07 36.58 -9.68
N GLU A 438 12.27 36.45 -8.63
CA GLU A 438 12.32 35.34 -7.71
C GLU A 438 10.92 34.75 -7.55
N GLY A 439 10.85 33.45 -7.27
CA GLY A 439 9.62 32.73 -6.99
C GLY A 439 9.84 31.66 -5.94
N TYR A 440 8.75 31.06 -5.47
CA TYR A 440 8.79 30.03 -4.45
C TYR A 440 7.98 28.80 -4.88
N LEU A 441 8.63 27.64 -4.90
CA LEU A 441 8.01 26.38 -5.31
C LEU A 441 7.70 25.53 -4.09
N ARG A 442 6.43 25.16 -3.92
CA ARG A 442 5.99 24.23 -2.88
C ARG A 442 5.89 22.80 -3.41
N ALA A 443 6.07 21.83 -2.52
CA ALA A 443 6.03 20.41 -2.87
C ALA A 443 4.73 20.02 -3.62
N GLY A 444 4.90 19.24 -4.68
CA GLY A 444 3.82 18.70 -5.51
C GLY A 444 3.14 19.70 -6.45
N GLY A 445 3.49 20.98 -6.44
CA GLY A 445 2.89 21.96 -7.37
C GLY A 445 3.38 21.78 -8.80
N VAL A 446 2.50 22.03 -9.78
CA VAL A 446 2.88 22.15 -11.20
C VAL A 446 2.72 23.61 -11.58
N TYR A 447 3.84 24.26 -11.81
CA TYR A 447 3.96 25.68 -12.04
C TYR A 447 4.28 25.99 -13.49
N VAL A 448 3.79 27.13 -13.95
CA VAL A 448 4.10 27.72 -15.24
C VAL A 448 4.51 29.17 -14.99
N LEU A 449 5.78 29.48 -15.26
CA LEU A 449 6.29 30.85 -15.22
C LEU A 449 6.07 31.47 -16.60
N CYS A 450 5.09 32.36 -16.71
CA CYS A 450 4.79 33.10 -17.92
C CYS A 450 5.57 34.40 -17.92
N LEU A 451 6.48 34.55 -18.88
CA LEU A 451 7.25 35.75 -19.16
C LEU A 451 6.67 36.39 -20.43
N ARG A 452 6.24 37.64 -20.34
CA ARG A 452 5.69 38.38 -21.48
C ARG A 452 6.63 39.51 -21.87
N GLU A 453 7.03 39.50 -23.13
CA GLU A 453 7.79 40.57 -23.75
C GLU A 453 6.88 41.55 -24.50
N ARG A 454 7.23 42.82 -24.40
CA ARG A 454 6.63 43.88 -25.20
C ARG A 454 7.68 44.92 -25.56
N LEU A 455 7.75 45.31 -26.84
CA LEU A 455 8.68 46.35 -27.34
C LEU A 455 10.16 46.09 -26.95
N GLY A 456 10.60 44.83 -26.95
CA GLY A 456 11.99 44.49 -26.63
C GLY A 456 12.33 44.40 -25.14
N ARG A 457 11.33 44.47 -24.24
CA ARG A 457 11.53 44.34 -22.78
C ARG A 457 10.48 43.44 -22.15
N LEU A 458 10.85 42.76 -21.08
CA LEU A 458 9.89 42.00 -20.26
C LEU A 458 8.97 42.97 -19.51
N ASP A 459 7.68 42.83 -19.76
CA ASP A 459 6.62 43.67 -19.20
C ASP A 459 5.85 42.93 -18.09
N ALA A 460 5.77 41.60 -18.14
CA ALA A 460 5.16 40.80 -17.07
C ALA A 460 5.92 39.49 -16.82
N ALA A 461 6.00 39.10 -15.55
CA ALA A 461 6.49 37.79 -15.12
C ALA A 461 5.56 37.25 -14.03
N VAL A 462 4.76 36.24 -14.38
CA VAL A 462 3.71 35.71 -13.51
C VAL A 462 3.89 34.20 -13.32
N LEU A 463 3.92 33.77 -12.06
CA LEU A 463 4.01 32.35 -11.71
C LEU A 463 2.61 31.78 -11.49
N HIS A 464 2.11 31.04 -12.47
CA HIS A 464 0.83 30.33 -12.38
C HIS A 464 1.03 28.94 -11.77
N ALA A 465 0.02 28.44 -11.06
CA ALA A 465 -0.01 27.08 -10.53
C ALA A 465 -1.26 26.31 -11.01
N PRO A 466 -1.32 25.92 -12.31
CA PRO A 466 -2.44 25.16 -12.86
C PRO A 466 -2.83 23.93 -12.04
N ASN A 467 -1.84 23.25 -11.47
CA ASN A 467 -2.07 22.21 -10.47
C ASN A 467 -1.47 22.69 -9.14
N PRO A 468 -2.30 23.03 -8.13
CA PRO A 468 -1.83 23.63 -6.89
C PRO A 468 -0.88 22.68 -6.13
N PRO A 469 -0.02 23.22 -5.26
CA PRO A 469 0.86 22.40 -4.42
C PRO A 469 0.07 21.48 -3.47
N ASN A 470 0.76 20.56 -2.81
CA ASN A 470 0.11 19.65 -1.86
C ASN A 470 -0.33 20.44 -0.61
N GLU A 471 -1.63 20.44 -0.30
CA GLU A 471 -2.19 21.18 0.83
C GLU A 471 -2.34 20.32 2.09
N LEU A 472 -2.77 19.06 1.91
CA LEU A 472 -3.05 18.15 3.01
C LEU A 472 -1.76 17.75 3.73
N HIS A 473 -1.75 17.92 5.05
CA HIS A 473 -0.59 17.60 5.88
C HIS A 473 -0.33 16.09 5.94
N LEU A 474 0.95 15.71 5.98
CA LEU A 474 1.39 14.31 6.05
C LEU A 474 0.82 13.52 7.24
N ALA A 475 0.51 14.20 8.36
CA ALA A 475 -0.06 13.57 9.55
C ALA A 475 -1.34 12.76 9.31
N TRP A 476 -2.10 13.07 8.26
CA TRP A 476 -3.29 12.31 7.89
C TRP A 476 -3.00 10.86 7.46
N ILE A 477 -1.74 10.52 7.17
CA ILE A 477 -1.32 9.15 6.86
C ILE A 477 -1.09 8.31 8.13
N VAL A 478 -1.01 8.92 9.31
CA VAL A 478 -0.71 8.22 10.57
C VAL A 478 -1.78 7.18 10.94
N PRO A 479 -3.11 7.45 10.85
CA PRO A 479 -4.13 6.48 11.24
C PRO A 479 -4.07 5.16 10.45
N GLN A 480 -3.88 5.22 9.12
CA GLN A 480 -3.75 3.99 8.31
C GLN A 480 -2.48 3.20 8.65
N TYR A 481 -1.35 3.87 8.92
CA TYR A 481 -0.12 3.18 9.35
C TYR A 481 -0.25 2.57 10.74
N LEU A 482 -0.93 3.24 11.66
CA LEU A 482 -1.21 2.72 12.99
C LEU A 482 -2.05 1.43 12.90
N LEU A 483 -3.15 1.48 12.15
CA LEU A 483 -4.04 0.33 11.97
C LEU A 483 -3.33 -0.85 11.31
N VAL A 484 -2.52 -0.61 10.26
CA VAL A 484 -1.79 -1.70 9.59
C VAL A 484 -0.67 -2.28 10.47
N SER A 485 -0.04 -1.47 11.33
CA SER A 485 0.99 -1.95 12.27
C SER A 485 0.39 -2.88 13.33
N VAL A 486 -0.76 -2.50 13.91
CA VAL A 486 -1.50 -3.38 14.83
C VAL A 486 -1.95 -4.64 14.11
N ALA A 487 -2.46 -4.50 12.88
CA ALA A 487 -2.87 -5.63 12.06
C ALA A 487 -1.72 -6.60 11.78
N GLU A 488 -0.52 -6.10 11.46
CA GLU A 488 0.67 -6.91 11.26
C GLU A 488 1.01 -7.73 12.50
N ILE A 489 1.06 -7.09 13.66
CA ILE A 489 1.38 -7.77 14.92
C ILE A 489 0.35 -8.88 15.18
N MET A 490 -0.94 -8.57 15.08
CA MET A 490 -2.01 -9.53 15.36
C MET A 490 -2.11 -10.65 14.32
N PHE A 491 -1.80 -10.38 13.05
CA PHE A 491 -1.91 -11.34 11.96
C PHE A 491 -0.64 -12.14 11.75
N ALA A 492 0.51 -11.48 11.57
CA ALA A 492 1.75 -12.12 11.17
C ALA A 492 2.41 -12.90 12.31
N VAL A 493 2.49 -12.29 13.51
CA VAL A 493 3.10 -12.94 14.68
C VAL A 493 2.25 -14.14 15.11
N SER A 494 0.94 -13.94 15.30
CA SER A 494 0.02 -15.03 15.67
C SER A 494 -0.07 -16.11 14.61
N GLY A 495 -0.01 -15.73 13.32
CA GLY A 495 -0.01 -16.68 12.21
C GLY A 495 1.23 -17.56 12.21
N LEU A 496 2.41 -16.99 12.41
CA LEU A 496 3.65 -17.76 12.57
C LEU A 496 3.61 -18.66 13.81
N GLU A 497 3.12 -18.16 14.95
CA GLU A 497 2.93 -18.94 16.18
C GLU A 497 1.99 -20.14 15.96
N PHE A 498 0.83 -19.92 15.35
CA PHE A 498 -0.13 -20.96 14.97
C PHE A 498 0.54 -22.02 14.09
N SER A 499 1.24 -21.57 13.06
CA SER A 499 1.90 -22.42 12.07
C SER A 499 2.97 -23.31 12.70
N PHE A 500 3.71 -22.77 13.66
CA PHE A 500 4.77 -23.49 14.37
C PHE A 500 4.24 -24.46 15.43
N THR A 501 3.20 -24.05 16.16
CA THR A 501 2.62 -24.82 17.28
C THR A 501 1.72 -25.96 16.81
N GLN A 502 1.03 -25.79 15.68
CA GLN A 502 0.12 -26.80 15.14
C GLN A 502 0.80 -27.79 14.19
N ALA A 503 1.98 -27.45 13.64
CA ALA A 503 2.67 -28.33 12.72
C ALA A 503 3.34 -29.53 13.41
N PRO A 504 3.28 -30.74 12.81
CA PRO A 504 4.01 -31.90 13.28
C PRO A 504 5.52 -31.64 13.38
N LYS A 505 6.20 -32.22 14.38
CA LYS A 505 7.64 -32.02 14.62
C LYS A 505 8.50 -32.27 13.37
N SER A 506 8.12 -33.24 12.54
CA SER A 506 8.80 -33.63 11.30
C SER A 506 8.56 -32.67 10.13
N MET A 507 7.50 -31.86 10.15
CA MET A 507 7.02 -31.07 9.00
C MET A 507 6.91 -29.56 9.23
N LYS A 508 7.40 -29.05 10.37
CA LYS A 508 7.38 -27.60 10.68
C LYS A 508 7.94 -26.74 9.55
N THR A 509 9.05 -27.18 8.94
CA THR A 509 9.69 -26.47 7.83
C THR A 509 8.79 -26.35 6.59
N ILE A 510 7.94 -27.36 6.31
CA ILE A 510 7.00 -27.33 5.17
C ILE A 510 5.92 -26.29 5.42
N THR A 511 5.35 -26.24 6.62
CA THR A 511 4.33 -25.26 6.99
C THR A 511 4.87 -23.83 6.93
N ILE A 512 6.08 -23.59 7.45
CA ILE A 512 6.74 -22.27 7.38
C ILE A 512 7.09 -21.90 5.93
N ALA A 513 7.56 -22.85 5.12
CA ALA A 513 7.80 -22.61 3.70
C ALA A 513 6.52 -22.21 2.97
N ALA A 514 5.40 -22.89 3.26
CA ALA A 514 4.10 -22.57 2.70
C ALA A 514 3.58 -21.19 3.12
N TRP A 515 3.88 -20.75 4.36
CA TRP A 515 3.61 -19.38 4.80
C TRP A 515 4.32 -18.36 3.91
N TYR A 516 5.61 -18.52 3.65
CA TYR A 516 6.34 -17.60 2.75
C TYR A 516 5.88 -17.71 1.28
N VAL A 517 5.43 -18.89 0.84
CA VAL A 517 4.79 -19.04 -0.48
C VAL A 517 3.49 -18.22 -0.53
N SER A 518 2.70 -18.17 0.54
CA SER A 518 1.50 -17.33 0.59
C SER A 518 1.82 -15.83 0.45
N VAL A 519 2.93 -15.38 1.06
CA VAL A 519 3.46 -14.01 0.89
C VAL A 519 3.87 -13.76 -0.56
N ALA A 520 4.55 -14.71 -1.20
CA ALA A 520 4.96 -14.59 -2.60
C ALA A 520 3.76 -14.52 -3.56
N PHE A 521 2.72 -15.33 -3.33
CA PHE A 521 1.47 -15.25 -4.08
C PHE A 521 0.76 -13.90 -3.87
N GLY A 522 0.76 -13.39 -2.63
CA GLY A 522 0.21 -12.05 -2.34
C GLY A 522 0.92 -10.96 -3.15
N ASN A 523 2.24 -10.98 -3.17
CA ASN A 523 3.04 -10.05 -3.99
C ASN A 523 2.76 -10.19 -5.50
N LEU A 524 2.55 -11.41 -6.00
CA LEU A 524 2.20 -11.63 -7.40
C LEU A 524 0.84 -11.00 -7.76
N ILE A 525 -0.15 -11.10 -6.86
CA ILE A 525 -1.47 -10.46 -7.04
C ILE A 525 -1.31 -8.94 -7.22
N VAL A 526 -0.46 -8.29 -6.42
CA VAL A 526 -0.20 -6.85 -6.53
C VAL A 526 0.31 -6.46 -7.92
N ILE A 527 1.28 -7.23 -8.45
CA ILE A 527 1.85 -6.97 -9.77
C ILE A 527 0.80 -7.12 -10.86
N LEU A 528 -0.01 -8.19 -10.81
CA LEU A 528 -1.07 -8.45 -11.79
C LEU A 528 -2.13 -7.34 -11.78
N VAL A 529 -2.60 -6.93 -10.59
CA VAL A 529 -3.60 -5.85 -10.47
C VAL A 529 -3.03 -4.50 -10.90
N ALA A 530 -1.76 -4.22 -10.63
CA ALA A 530 -1.13 -2.98 -11.08
C ALA A 530 -1.06 -2.85 -12.60
N GLN A 531 -0.93 -3.96 -13.34
CA GLN A 531 -0.85 -3.96 -14.80
C GLN A 531 -2.20 -3.75 -15.50
N THR A 532 -3.30 -4.18 -14.89
CA THR A 532 -4.62 -4.19 -15.53
C THR A 532 -5.30 -2.81 -15.58
N LYS A 533 -4.80 -1.81 -14.83
CA LYS A 533 -5.35 -0.43 -14.78
C LYS A 533 -6.89 -0.39 -14.67
N ILE A 534 -7.47 -1.30 -13.88
CA ILE A 534 -8.93 -1.50 -13.80
C ILE A 534 -9.66 -0.29 -13.19
N PHE A 535 -9.03 0.41 -12.26
CA PHE A 535 -9.68 1.48 -11.49
C PHE A 535 -9.40 2.86 -12.07
N GLN A 536 -10.46 3.66 -12.24
CA GLN A 536 -10.37 5.05 -12.71
C GLN A 536 -9.96 6.02 -11.58
N SER A 537 -10.44 5.80 -10.35
CA SER A 537 -10.04 6.55 -9.15
C SER A 537 -9.23 5.64 -8.21
N ARG A 538 -8.20 6.23 -7.59
CA ARG A 538 -7.38 5.53 -6.58
C ARG A 538 -8.14 5.34 -5.27
N ALA A 539 -9.08 6.24 -4.95
CA ALA A 539 -9.92 6.07 -3.77
C ALA A 539 -10.78 4.81 -3.88
N THR A 540 -11.40 4.59 -5.05
CA THR A 540 -12.19 3.38 -5.32
C THR A 540 -11.35 2.11 -5.21
N GLU A 541 -10.11 2.14 -5.73
CA GLU A 541 -9.15 1.03 -5.59
C GLU A 541 -8.94 0.65 -4.11
N PHE A 542 -8.72 1.63 -3.22
CA PHE A 542 -8.55 1.36 -1.78
C PHE A 542 -9.82 0.78 -1.11
N PHE A 543 -11.01 1.27 -1.44
CA PHE A 543 -12.25 0.72 -0.88
C PHE A 543 -12.54 -0.71 -1.37
N VAL A 544 -12.23 -1.02 -2.62
CA VAL A 544 -12.35 -2.38 -3.16
C VAL A 544 -11.38 -3.33 -2.46
N TYR A 545 -10.15 -2.88 -2.21
CA TYR A 545 -9.19 -3.66 -1.41
C TYR A 545 -9.69 -3.89 0.01
N ALA A 546 -10.20 -2.86 0.71
CA ALA A 546 -10.80 -3.04 2.03
C ALA A 546 -11.92 -4.09 2.02
N ALA A 547 -12.88 -3.98 1.09
CA ALA A 547 -13.97 -4.93 0.97
C ALA A 547 -13.48 -6.37 0.69
N MET A 548 -12.54 -6.53 -0.24
CA MET A 548 -11.95 -7.83 -0.57
C MET A 548 -11.27 -8.47 0.63
N LEU A 549 -10.51 -7.70 1.42
CA LEU A 549 -9.85 -8.22 2.61
C LEU A 549 -10.85 -8.56 3.72
N ALA A 550 -11.87 -7.74 3.95
CA ALA A 550 -12.93 -8.05 4.89
C ALA A 550 -13.64 -9.37 4.52
N ILE A 551 -13.99 -9.56 3.24
CA ILE A 551 -14.59 -10.80 2.76
C ILE A 551 -13.64 -11.99 2.95
N ALA A 552 -12.36 -11.84 2.61
CA ALA A 552 -11.36 -12.88 2.81
C ALA A 552 -11.22 -13.27 4.28
N MET A 553 -11.31 -12.30 5.20
CA MET A 553 -11.26 -12.56 6.64
C MET A 553 -12.53 -13.20 7.19
N LEU A 554 -13.70 -12.89 6.64
CA LEU A 554 -14.95 -13.59 6.97
C LEU A 554 -14.90 -15.05 6.50
N VAL A 555 -14.37 -15.30 5.30
CA VAL A 555 -14.13 -16.66 4.80
C VAL A 555 -13.12 -17.39 5.68
N PHE A 556 -12.03 -16.74 6.06
CA PHE A 556 -11.05 -17.28 7.00
C PHE A 556 -11.69 -17.65 8.35
N LEU A 557 -12.51 -16.77 8.92
CA LEU A 557 -13.22 -17.05 10.17
C LEU A 557 -14.15 -18.25 10.04
N TRP A 558 -14.90 -18.34 8.95
CA TRP A 558 -15.76 -19.48 8.65
C TRP A 558 -14.96 -20.79 8.54
N MET A 559 -13.82 -20.78 7.85
CA MET A 559 -12.93 -21.95 7.74
C MET A 559 -12.30 -22.31 9.09
N ALA A 560 -11.98 -21.32 9.93
CA ALA A 560 -11.36 -21.51 11.22
C ALA A 560 -12.31 -22.08 12.28
N GLN A 561 -13.64 -21.88 12.14
CA GLN A 561 -14.64 -22.44 13.07
C GLN A 561 -14.62 -23.97 13.10
N ASP A 562 -14.32 -24.60 11.97
CA ASP A 562 -14.28 -26.06 11.85
C ASP A 562 -12.92 -26.64 12.28
N TYR A 563 -11.93 -25.80 12.64
CA TYR A 563 -10.58 -26.23 12.99
C TYR A 563 -10.44 -26.55 14.49
N GLN A 564 -10.03 -27.78 14.81
CA GLN A 564 -9.71 -28.18 16.19
C GLN A 564 -8.21 -28.03 16.48
N SER A 565 -7.86 -27.22 17.48
CA SER A 565 -6.47 -27.03 17.93
C SER A 565 -5.92 -28.27 18.63
N ARG A 566 -4.69 -28.67 18.32
CA ARG A 566 -3.97 -29.74 19.03
C ARG A 566 -3.09 -29.17 20.15
N ASN A 567 -3.09 -29.87 21.28
CA ASN A 567 -1.99 -29.83 22.25
C ASN A 567 -0.99 -30.93 21.86
N ILE A 568 0.25 -30.55 21.55
CA ILE A 568 1.30 -31.51 21.22
C ILE A 568 2.06 -31.81 22.52
N ASP A 569 1.89 -33.02 23.06
CA ASP A 569 2.62 -33.45 24.26
C ASP A 569 4.13 -33.58 23.98
N ALA A 570 4.95 -33.45 25.03
CA ALA A 570 6.41 -33.39 24.96
C ALA A 570 7.03 -34.58 24.19
N ASP A 571 6.39 -35.74 24.22
CA ASP A 571 6.88 -36.99 23.59
C ASP A 571 6.48 -37.14 22.12
N GLY A 572 5.66 -36.21 21.58
CA GLY A 572 5.24 -36.24 20.17
C GLY A 572 4.25 -37.35 19.80
N SER A 573 3.70 -38.07 20.77
CA SER A 573 2.44 -38.79 20.61
C SER A 573 1.28 -37.80 20.69
N SER A 574 0.32 -37.95 19.79
CA SER A 574 -0.92 -37.19 19.84
C SER A 574 -1.99 -38.06 20.47
N SER A 575 -2.61 -37.63 21.55
CA SER A 575 -3.60 -38.41 22.30
C SER A 575 -4.98 -38.49 21.64
N GLU A 576 -5.26 -37.83 20.51
CA GLU A 576 -6.53 -38.03 19.79
C GLU A 576 -6.39 -38.03 18.25
N SER A 577 -7.07 -39.00 17.64
CA SER A 577 -7.19 -39.28 16.20
C SER A 577 -8.50 -38.71 15.62
N ARG A 578 -8.96 -37.55 16.09
CA ARG A 578 -10.21 -36.94 15.60
C ARG A 578 -9.96 -36.12 14.33
N PRO A 579 -10.89 -36.10 13.36
CA PRO A 579 -10.75 -35.30 12.14
C PRO A 579 -10.68 -33.80 12.49
N LEU A 580 -9.61 -33.14 12.03
CA LEU A 580 -9.31 -31.73 12.35
C LEU A 580 -10.21 -30.70 11.63
N LEU A 581 -10.96 -31.15 10.62
CA LEU A 581 -11.96 -30.37 9.88
C LEU A 581 -13.21 -31.25 9.75
N HIS A 582 -14.38 -30.74 10.15
CA HIS A 582 -15.64 -31.45 9.92
C HIS A 582 -16.00 -31.40 8.44
N HIS A 583 -15.82 -32.52 7.73
CA HIS A 583 -16.25 -32.63 6.34
C HIS A 583 -17.79 -32.64 6.28
N ARG A 584 -18.43 -31.50 5.99
CA ARG A 584 -19.84 -31.48 5.54
C ARG A 584 -19.92 -31.96 4.09
N SER A 585 -19.57 -33.21 3.82
CA SER A 585 -20.02 -33.85 2.58
C SER A 585 -21.50 -34.16 2.76
N LYS A 586 -22.38 -33.27 2.26
CA LYS A 586 -23.69 -33.72 1.78
C LYS A 586 -23.43 -34.58 0.55
N VAL A 587 -23.13 -35.86 0.78
CA VAL A 587 -23.42 -36.87 -0.23
C VAL A 587 -24.94 -36.89 -0.31
N ILE A 588 -25.48 -36.45 -1.46
CA ILE A 588 -26.87 -36.70 -1.80
C ILE A 588 -26.98 -38.23 -1.94
N SER A 589 -27.34 -38.92 -0.86
CA SER A 589 -27.78 -40.32 -0.97
C SER A 589 -29.21 -40.31 -1.44
N VAL A 590 -29.39 -40.44 -2.75
CA VAL A 590 -30.66 -40.88 -3.32
C VAL A 590 -30.80 -42.36 -2.91
N HIS A 591 -31.94 -42.73 -2.32
CA HIS A 591 -32.30 -44.00 -1.65
C HIS A 591 -31.92 -44.04 -0.15
N SER A 592 -32.82 -44.24 0.81
CA SER A 592 -34.13 -44.89 0.79
C SER A 592 -35.14 -44.15 1.69
N MET A 593 -36.38 -44.03 1.20
CA MET A 593 -37.54 -43.89 2.08
C MET A 593 -37.81 -45.25 2.70
N SER A 594 -37.74 -45.35 4.02
CA SER A 594 -38.38 -46.43 4.77
C SER A 594 -38.49 -46.01 6.24
N THR A 595 -39.71 -45.56 6.57
CA THR A 595 -40.47 -45.80 7.81
C THR A 595 -39.75 -46.55 8.94
N SER A 596 -39.69 -45.97 10.13
CA SER A 596 -40.61 -46.27 11.25
C SER A 596 -40.00 -45.98 12.62
N SER A 597 -40.73 -45.15 13.36
CA SER A 597 -40.79 -45.00 14.83
C SER A 597 -40.28 -46.18 15.67
N THR A 598 -39.49 -45.88 16.72
CA THR A 598 -39.81 -46.34 18.08
C THR A 598 -39.09 -45.51 19.16
N ARG A 599 -39.88 -44.99 20.11
CA ARG A 599 -39.46 -44.42 21.41
C ARG A 599 -39.37 -45.54 22.45
N ALA A 600 -38.41 -45.46 23.37
CA ALA A 600 -38.50 -45.93 24.77
C ALA A 600 -37.40 -45.20 25.56
N PHE A 601 -37.66 -44.24 26.47
CA PHE A 601 -38.18 -44.29 27.84
C PHE A 601 -37.31 -45.07 28.86
N GLY A 602 -36.83 -44.33 29.87
CA GLY A 602 -36.88 -44.74 31.28
C GLY A 602 -35.53 -45.01 31.98
N GLY A 603 -35.32 -44.35 33.13
CA GLY A 603 -34.44 -44.87 34.18
C GLY A 603 -33.72 -43.84 35.05
N THR A 604 -34.39 -43.35 36.09
CA THR A 604 -33.86 -42.55 37.21
C THR A 604 -33.46 -43.43 38.41
N GLY A 605 -32.44 -43.03 39.18
CA GLY A 605 -32.18 -43.50 40.57
C GLY A 605 -30.69 -43.44 40.97
N SER A 606 -30.27 -42.43 41.74
CA SER A 606 -29.99 -42.49 43.20
C SER A 606 -28.68 -43.22 43.55
N SER A 607 -27.57 -42.53 43.83
CA SER A 607 -27.11 -41.94 45.12
C SER A 607 -26.04 -42.81 45.81
N ALA A 608 -24.90 -42.19 46.14
CA ALA A 608 -24.09 -42.40 47.35
C ALA A 608 -22.70 -41.77 47.18
N ALA A 609 -22.32 -40.98 48.18
CA ALA A 609 -21.13 -40.15 48.25
C ALA A 609 -19.87 -40.95 48.65
N SER A 610 -18.70 -40.48 48.20
CA SER A 610 -17.44 -40.56 48.95
C SER A 610 -16.49 -39.46 48.47
N CYS A 611 -16.11 -38.60 49.39
CA CYS A 611 -15.18 -37.49 49.22
C CYS A 611 -13.73 -37.97 49.37
N LEU A 612 -12.86 -37.58 48.43
CA LEU A 612 -11.44 -37.31 48.67
C LEU A 612 -11.00 -36.28 47.63
N GLY A 613 -10.64 -35.09 48.10
CA GLY A 613 -10.39 -33.93 47.26
C GLY A 613 -8.98 -33.91 46.66
N VAL A 614 -8.93 -33.46 45.40
CA VAL A 614 -7.82 -32.68 44.83
C VAL A 614 -8.48 -31.56 44.04
N MET A 615 -8.21 -30.31 44.41
CA MET A 615 -8.75 -29.11 43.75
C MET A 615 -8.24 -29.01 42.31
N GLU A 616 -9.05 -29.44 41.36
CA GLU A 616 -8.89 -29.12 39.95
C GLU A 616 -9.69 -27.84 39.65
N ARG A 617 -8.99 -26.77 39.22
CA ARG A 617 -9.63 -25.53 38.76
C ARG A 617 -10.46 -25.83 37.51
N SER A 618 -11.77 -25.95 37.71
CA SER A 618 -12.78 -26.06 36.67
C SER A 618 -12.72 -24.88 35.69
N ARG A 619 -12.48 -25.18 34.41
CA ARG A 619 -12.76 -24.27 33.28
C ARG A 619 -14.28 -24.25 33.05
N PRO A 620 -14.95 -23.10 32.93
CA PRO A 620 -16.35 -23.08 32.57
C PRO A 620 -16.52 -23.29 31.04
N ALA A 621 -17.35 -24.28 30.74
CA ALA A 621 -18.44 -24.32 29.76
C ALA A 621 -18.21 -23.84 28.31
N ALA A 622 -18.57 -24.75 27.41
CA ALA A 622 -18.83 -24.54 25.99
C ALA A 622 -19.75 -23.34 25.72
N TRP A 623 -19.39 -22.53 24.73
CA TRP A 623 -20.25 -21.45 24.23
C TRP A 623 -21.42 -21.99 23.38
N PRO A 624 -22.54 -21.26 23.34
CA PRO A 624 -23.85 -21.78 22.99
C PRO A 624 -24.06 -21.90 21.48
N GLN A 625 -24.84 -22.91 21.09
CA GLN A 625 -25.34 -23.03 19.73
C GLN A 625 -26.44 -21.98 19.49
N ARG A 626 -26.23 -21.17 18.43
CA ARG A 626 -27.20 -20.30 17.73
C ARG A 626 -27.57 -18.99 18.43
N ALA A 627 -27.06 -17.88 17.87
CA ALA A 627 -27.68 -16.57 18.01
C ALA A 627 -28.55 -16.31 16.77
N TYR A 628 -29.87 -16.16 16.97
CA TYR A 628 -30.77 -15.60 15.97
C TYR A 628 -30.75 -14.07 16.09
N VAL A 629 -30.65 -13.38 14.96
CA VAL A 629 -30.81 -11.93 14.86
C VAL A 629 -32.32 -11.63 14.84
N HIS A 630 -32.87 -11.10 15.92
CA HIS A 630 -34.22 -10.55 15.91
C HIS A 630 -34.17 -9.09 15.41
N LEU A 631 -34.64 -8.88 14.18
CA LEU A 631 -35.00 -7.57 13.66
C LEU A 631 -36.27 -7.10 14.38
N ALA A 632 -36.17 -6.03 15.16
CA ALA A 632 -37.30 -5.40 15.81
C ALA A 632 -38.08 -4.53 14.80
N THR A 633 -39.39 -4.78 14.69
CA THR A 633 -40.38 -3.86 14.12
C THR A 633 -41.31 -3.36 15.24
N PRO A 634 -41.79 -2.10 15.20
CA PRO A 634 -42.50 -1.50 16.33
C PRO A 634 -44.01 -1.72 16.24
N SER A 635 -44.66 -1.98 17.38
CA SER A 635 -46.11 -1.71 17.54
C SER A 635 -46.52 -1.57 19.01
N THR A 636 -46.89 -0.34 19.37
CA THR A 636 -48.12 0.08 20.09
C THR A 636 -48.67 -0.76 21.25
N GLY A 637 -48.86 -0.13 22.42
CA GLY A 637 -49.82 -0.58 23.45
C GLY A 637 -49.49 -0.17 24.89
N GLU A 638 -49.93 1.03 25.27
CA GLU A 638 -50.10 1.62 26.62
C GLU A 638 -50.87 0.72 27.65
N PRO A 639 -51.08 1.13 28.94
CA PRO A 639 -50.09 1.41 29.99
C PRO A 639 -50.53 0.76 31.35
N ASN A 640 -49.81 1.09 32.44
CA ASN A 640 -50.27 1.31 33.83
C ASN A 640 -49.49 0.61 34.98
N PRO A 641 -49.43 1.28 36.15
CA PRO A 641 -48.19 1.50 36.92
C PRO A 641 -48.27 0.95 38.35
N THR A 642 -47.16 1.04 39.11
CA THR A 642 -47.03 1.37 40.56
C THR A 642 -45.65 0.88 41.05
N THR A 643 -44.66 1.74 41.31
CA THR A 643 -44.35 2.63 42.47
C THR A 643 -43.32 2.05 43.45
N LEU A 644 -42.30 2.89 43.73
CA LEU A 644 -41.59 3.14 45.01
C LEU A 644 -40.76 1.99 45.63
N ALA A 645 -39.62 2.19 46.31
CA ALA A 645 -38.68 3.30 46.52
C ALA A 645 -37.55 2.79 47.44
N GLN A 646 -36.41 3.50 47.43
CA GLN A 646 -35.35 3.61 48.47
C GLN A 646 -34.50 2.34 48.73
N GLU A 647 -33.17 2.38 48.82
CA GLU A 647 -32.19 3.47 49.04
C GLU A 647 -31.12 3.57 47.93
#